data_AF-A0A2T5ISM0-F1
#
_entry.id   AF-A0A2T5ISM0-F1
#
_cell.length_a   1.000
_cell.length_b   1.000
_cell.length_c   1.000
_cell.angle_alpha   90.00
_cell.angle_beta   90.00
_cell.angle_gamma   90.00
#
_symmetry.space_group_name_H-M   'P 1'
#
loop_
_entity.id
_entity.type
_entity.pdbx_description
1 polymer ?
#
loop_
_entity_poly.entity_id
_entity_poly.type
_entity_poly.pdbx_seq_one_letter_code
_entity_poly.pdbx_strand_id
1 'polypeptide(L)'
;MTLLALDDLSGSEKIKLVRELGTIRKNLPGVAGVNKLTLVKRVREIRQLLSIAFDRPVAILSIDPTNPAESIKKLTDYLRNGISAVPESLRGAEADTLRKIIKMLSRGSDERAYQEANSDWMDAYADLRIPAGGAAEMAAFDHYKSAGNVFDVDADRIKSIEDEIKELSYKPLENTPEIIAQQEEAQKEYEKLRHALTDLLAVNEANGYDKEAIEKASNMFEIASIKKQEAWDKLISLNRQRHEIRKNQVKELKESLAPIGRKIIDAIVDTSKVTKEQAESWANSQVIGKSAIARLKKAGYPEADVRRDMAEFYRISGGKLRLIKIESERSGRAHAKGIGHFEDASINPGNGFNKSVLWHEMAHHLEADSAAKSAANGYLLKRRESDKVFSLRSLTGNLGYRSNEGAYKDDFIDPYVGKVYRDQTTEVWAMGIQYLANPYDAAMLASKDPEMAALMAGYLQADLTPAMKLFQSLQDQAKDIVQGRRDIEQSEYEKALEKLSEGVEIVGNSWFSDLDRIDQENLLGKWGGLADPKAKYIGSWGSYRVFTGKFKNPFTKRVANGFGVAFTSQSGSFVYPGEPGRRNIPTSVAVHGDMLTLKAFLRISSMRDNNIIGVLYNIAARKDKVIEMAKELQGEQS
;
A
#
# COMPACT_ATOMS: atom_id res chain seq x y z
N MET A 1 -30.81 -14.34 -17.20
CA MET A 1 -30.73 -15.81 -17.36
C MET A 1 -31.50 -16.44 -16.22
N THR A 2 -32.28 -17.44 -16.58
CA THR A 2 -33.38 -18.10 -15.88
C THR A 2 -33.05 -18.55 -14.45
N LEU A 3 -33.85 -18.13 -13.48
CA LEU A 3 -33.91 -18.72 -12.14
C LEU A 3 -34.73 -20.01 -12.24
N LEU A 4 -34.06 -21.15 -12.19
CA LEU A 4 -34.67 -22.47 -12.07
C LEU A 4 -35.25 -22.61 -10.66
N ALA A 5 -36.58 -22.50 -10.56
CA ALA A 5 -37.35 -22.87 -9.38
C ALA A 5 -37.49 -24.41 -9.32
N LEU A 6 -37.71 -24.93 -8.11
CA LEU A 6 -37.63 -26.36 -7.77
C LEU A 6 -38.70 -27.29 -8.39
N ASP A 7 -39.57 -26.77 -9.26
CA ASP A 7 -40.53 -27.59 -10.01
C ASP A 7 -39.84 -28.47 -11.07
N ASP A 8 -38.58 -28.18 -11.41
CA ASP A 8 -37.83 -28.91 -12.44
C ASP A 8 -37.00 -30.10 -11.92
N LEU A 9 -36.82 -30.26 -10.60
CA LEU A 9 -36.09 -31.42 -10.05
C LEU A 9 -37.05 -32.56 -9.72
N SER A 10 -36.95 -33.63 -10.50
CA SER A 10 -37.72 -34.86 -10.32
C SER A 10 -37.50 -35.47 -8.93
N GLY A 11 -38.51 -36.18 -8.39
CA GLY A 11 -38.38 -36.88 -7.11
C GLY A 11 -37.20 -37.87 -7.08
N SER A 12 -36.83 -38.43 -8.23
CA SER A 12 -35.65 -39.28 -8.41
C SER A 12 -34.33 -38.52 -8.24
N GLU A 13 -34.22 -37.27 -8.69
CA GLU A 13 -33.02 -36.43 -8.51
C GLU A 13 -32.82 -36.03 -7.04
N LYS A 14 -33.88 -35.71 -6.32
CA LYS A 14 -33.81 -35.44 -4.87
C LYS A 14 -33.29 -36.66 -4.10
N ILE A 15 -33.80 -37.86 -4.43
CA ILE A 15 -33.33 -39.12 -3.84
C ILE A 15 -31.85 -39.38 -4.19
N LYS A 16 -31.43 -39.07 -5.43
CA LYS A 16 -30.03 -39.20 -5.87
C LYS A 16 -29.10 -38.30 -5.05
N LEU A 17 -29.48 -37.04 -4.86
CA LEU A 17 -28.74 -36.06 -4.06
C LEU A 17 -28.64 -36.48 -2.58
N VAL A 18 -29.73 -36.98 -1.99
CA VAL A 18 -29.72 -37.50 -0.60
C VAL A 18 -28.82 -38.74 -0.46
N ARG A 19 -28.85 -39.66 -1.44
CA ARG A 19 -27.94 -40.83 -1.46
C ARG A 19 -26.49 -40.41 -1.63
N GLU A 20 -26.23 -39.42 -2.47
CA GLU A 20 -24.90 -38.84 -2.65
C GLU A 20 -24.39 -38.23 -1.34
N LEU A 21 -25.20 -37.43 -0.64
CA LEU A 21 -24.89 -36.94 0.71
C LEU A 21 -24.60 -38.06 1.71
N GLY A 22 -25.40 -39.13 1.70
CA GLY A 22 -25.17 -40.30 2.55
C GLY A 22 -23.82 -40.97 2.26
N THR A 23 -23.44 -41.04 0.99
CA THR A 23 -22.17 -41.62 0.53
C THR A 23 -21.00 -40.73 0.94
N ILE A 24 -21.12 -39.42 0.72
CA ILE A 24 -20.12 -38.45 1.15
C ILE A 24 -19.94 -38.51 2.67
N ARG A 25 -21.03 -38.49 3.46
CA ARG A 25 -20.99 -38.57 4.92
C ARG A 25 -20.31 -39.85 5.42
N LYS A 26 -20.58 -41.00 4.79
CA LYS A 26 -19.97 -42.28 5.14
C LYS A 26 -18.45 -42.29 4.91
N ASN A 27 -18.00 -41.63 3.84
CA ASN A 27 -16.59 -41.62 3.44
C ASN A 27 -15.80 -40.44 4.03
N LEU A 28 -16.48 -39.37 4.47
CA LEU A 28 -15.85 -38.15 4.99
C LEU A 28 -14.80 -38.37 6.10
N PRO A 29 -14.99 -39.31 7.07
CA PRO A 29 -14.00 -39.55 8.11
C PRO A 29 -12.67 -40.11 7.59
N GLY A 30 -12.67 -40.78 6.44
CA GLY A 30 -11.48 -41.40 5.84
C GLY A 30 -10.80 -40.57 4.74
N VAL A 31 -11.33 -39.38 4.42
CA VAL A 31 -10.79 -38.55 3.33
C VAL A 31 -9.99 -37.38 3.91
N ALA A 32 -8.70 -37.35 3.59
CA ALA A 32 -7.75 -36.31 3.98
C ALA A 32 -7.47 -35.32 2.83
N GLY A 33 -6.94 -34.15 3.16
CA GLY A 33 -6.50 -33.14 2.19
C GLY A 33 -7.54 -32.65 1.17
N VAL A 34 -7.10 -32.43 -0.08
CA VAL A 34 -7.86 -31.77 -1.17
C VAL A 34 -9.16 -32.51 -1.53
N ASN A 35 -9.20 -33.83 -1.39
CA ASN A 35 -10.42 -34.60 -1.66
C ASN A 35 -11.53 -34.31 -0.63
N LYS A 36 -11.17 -33.93 0.60
CA LYS A 36 -12.13 -33.49 1.61
C LYS A 36 -12.75 -32.15 1.21
N LEU A 37 -11.99 -31.26 0.56
CA LEU A 37 -12.51 -29.99 0.04
C LEU A 37 -13.56 -30.20 -1.05
N THR A 38 -13.28 -31.07 -2.03
CA THR A 38 -14.24 -31.39 -3.10
C THR A 38 -15.52 -31.95 -2.51
N LEU A 39 -15.41 -32.81 -1.49
CA LEU A 39 -16.56 -33.40 -0.80
C LEU A 39 -17.34 -32.39 0.05
N VAL A 40 -16.68 -31.48 0.78
CA VAL A 40 -17.35 -30.43 1.56
C VAL A 40 -18.05 -29.42 0.65
N LYS A 41 -17.41 -29.00 -0.45
CA LYS A 41 -18.03 -28.19 -1.49
C LYS A 41 -19.25 -28.90 -2.07
N ARG A 42 -19.11 -30.18 -2.40
CA ARG A 42 -20.21 -30.98 -2.94
C ARG A 42 -21.34 -31.16 -1.93
N VAL A 43 -21.04 -31.33 -0.65
CA VAL A 43 -22.04 -31.33 0.45
C VAL A 43 -22.75 -29.99 0.52
N ARG A 44 -22.05 -28.87 0.37
CA ARG A 44 -22.64 -27.52 0.36
C ARG A 44 -23.55 -27.33 -0.84
N GLU A 45 -23.12 -27.72 -2.04
CA GLU A 45 -23.93 -27.71 -3.25
C GLU A 45 -25.17 -28.58 -3.10
N ILE A 46 -25.02 -29.82 -2.64
CA ILE A 46 -26.14 -30.73 -2.44
C ILE A 46 -27.09 -30.19 -1.36
N ARG A 47 -26.57 -29.67 -0.24
CA ARG A 47 -27.40 -28.99 0.77
C ARG A 47 -28.10 -27.80 0.18
N GLN A 48 -27.46 -27.00 -0.66
CA GLN A 48 -28.11 -25.87 -1.31
C GLN A 48 -29.21 -26.33 -2.29
N LEU A 49 -28.98 -27.42 -3.02
CA LEU A 49 -29.97 -28.05 -3.90
C LEU A 49 -31.14 -28.70 -3.14
N LEU A 50 -30.90 -29.16 -1.91
CA LEU A 50 -31.90 -29.82 -1.05
C LEU A 50 -32.60 -28.90 -0.04
N SER A 51 -31.96 -27.80 0.37
CA SER A 51 -32.43 -26.87 1.42
C SER A 51 -33.38 -25.78 0.90
N ILE A 52 -33.87 -25.88 -0.34
CA ILE A 52 -34.93 -24.99 -0.83
C ILE A 52 -36.28 -25.52 -0.30
N ALA A 53 -36.44 -25.41 1.01
CA ALA A 53 -37.72 -25.42 1.73
C ALA A 53 -37.74 -24.27 2.77
N PHE A 54 -36.98 -23.20 2.51
CA PHE A 54 -37.13 -21.90 3.15
C PHE A 54 -37.39 -20.87 2.05
N ASP A 55 -38.59 -20.93 1.48
CA ASP A 55 -39.08 -19.97 0.49
C ASP A 55 -39.28 -18.59 1.12
N ARG A 56 -38.20 -17.84 1.22
CA ARG A 56 -38.24 -16.45 0.77
C ARG A 56 -37.08 -16.28 -0.21
N PRO A 57 -37.32 -15.90 -1.48
CA PRO A 57 -36.24 -15.50 -2.36
C PRO A 57 -35.40 -14.46 -1.59
N VAL A 58 -34.07 -14.65 -1.57
CA VAL A 58 -33.16 -13.69 -0.96
C VAL A 58 -33.53 -12.34 -1.55
N ALA A 59 -34.13 -11.47 -0.73
CA ALA A 59 -34.68 -10.22 -1.21
C ALA A 59 -33.54 -9.49 -1.94
N ILE A 60 -33.73 -9.24 -3.24
CA ILE A 60 -32.78 -8.44 -3.99
C ILE A 60 -32.90 -7.04 -3.39
N LEU A 61 -31.91 -6.70 -2.57
CA LEU A 61 -31.87 -5.40 -1.91
C LEU A 61 -31.41 -4.37 -2.94
N SER A 62 -32.28 -3.41 -3.24
CA SER A 62 -32.00 -2.29 -4.13
C SER A 62 -32.50 -1.01 -3.48
N ILE A 63 -31.79 0.08 -3.76
CA ILE A 63 -32.15 1.41 -3.27
C ILE A 63 -32.13 2.41 -4.43
N ASP A 64 -32.83 3.51 -4.24
CA ASP A 64 -32.81 4.66 -5.12
C ASP A 64 -32.19 5.84 -4.36
N PRO A 65 -30.91 6.18 -4.62
CA PRO A 65 -30.25 7.29 -3.94
C PRO A 65 -30.95 8.65 -4.11
N THR A 66 -31.81 8.80 -5.13
CA THR A 66 -32.60 10.03 -5.36
C THR A 66 -33.85 10.11 -4.47
N ASN A 67 -34.28 8.98 -3.91
CA ASN A 67 -35.38 8.88 -2.96
C ASN A 67 -34.90 8.21 -1.66
N PRO A 68 -34.21 8.97 -0.78
CA PRO A 68 -33.54 8.42 0.39
C PRO A 68 -34.52 7.88 1.44
N ALA A 69 -35.66 8.55 1.65
CA ALA A 69 -36.66 8.10 2.62
C ALA A 69 -37.27 6.74 2.25
N GLU A 70 -37.65 6.55 0.98
CA GLU A 70 -38.16 5.27 0.48
C GLU A 70 -37.10 4.17 0.51
N SER A 71 -35.86 4.53 0.17
CA SER A 71 -34.72 3.63 0.29
C SER A 71 -34.53 3.15 1.73
N ILE A 72 -34.55 4.06 2.72
CA ILE A 72 -34.44 3.69 4.14
C ILE A 72 -35.57 2.76 4.54
N LYS A 73 -36.82 3.00 4.14
CA LYS A 73 -37.96 2.10 4.42
C LYS A 73 -37.72 0.68 3.88
N LYS A 74 -37.24 0.54 2.64
CA LYS A 74 -36.88 -0.78 2.08
C LYS A 74 -35.79 -1.47 2.87
N LEU A 75 -34.78 -0.72 3.34
CA LEU A 75 -33.73 -1.26 4.20
C LEU A 75 -34.29 -1.68 5.58
N THR A 76 -35.21 -0.92 6.15
CA THR A 76 -35.92 -1.25 7.39
C THR A 76 -36.77 -2.50 7.23
N ASP A 77 -37.50 -2.65 6.12
CA ASP A 77 -38.29 -3.84 5.83
C ASP A 77 -37.40 -5.09 5.68
N TYR A 78 -36.26 -4.95 5.00
CA TYR A 78 -35.26 -6.02 4.93
C TYR A 78 -34.72 -6.36 6.32
N LEU A 79 -34.45 -5.35 7.17
CA LEU A 79 -33.97 -5.56 8.53
C LEU A 79 -34.99 -6.33 9.39
N ARG A 80 -36.27 -6.00 9.30
CA ARG A 80 -37.35 -6.65 10.06
C ARG A 80 -37.67 -8.06 9.53
N ASN A 81 -37.68 -8.23 8.20
CA ASN A 81 -38.28 -9.42 7.58
C ASN A 81 -37.31 -10.29 6.77
N GLY A 82 -36.26 -9.69 6.19
CA GLY A 82 -35.32 -10.33 5.26
C GLY A 82 -34.01 -10.80 5.90
N ILE A 83 -33.56 -10.16 6.99
CA ILE A 83 -32.28 -10.48 7.64
C ILE A 83 -32.20 -11.92 8.17
N SER A 84 -33.36 -12.57 8.39
CA SER A 84 -33.44 -13.96 8.81
C SER A 84 -32.78 -14.93 7.83
N ALA A 85 -32.68 -14.56 6.54
CA ALA A 85 -31.97 -15.30 5.50
C ALA A 85 -30.44 -15.27 5.66
N VAL A 86 -29.91 -14.32 6.44
CA VAL A 86 -28.49 -14.26 6.80
C VAL A 86 -28.24 -15.12 8.04
N PRO A 87 -27.15 -15.92 8.08
CA PRO A 87 -26.78 -16.70 9.26
C PRO A 87 -26.77 -15.82 10.52
N GLU A 88 -27.31 -16.33 11.63
CA GLU A 88 -27.46 -15.58 12.88
C GLU A 88 -26.15 -14.92 13.33
N SER A 89 -25.04 -15.65 13.20
CA SER A 89 -23.67 -15.20 13.48
C SER A 89 -23.21 -13.99 12.68
N LEU A 90 -23.87 -13.65 11.56
CA LEU A 90 -23.53 -12.54 10.67
C LEU A 90 -24.58 -11.42 10.67
N ARG A 91 -25.72 -11.58 11.36
CA ARG A 91 -26.81 -10.58 11.33
C ARG A 91 -26.38 -9.23 11.89
N GLY A 92 -25.55 -9.20 12.93
CA GLY A 92 -25.01 -7.96 13.47
C GLY A 92 -24.16 -7.20 12.44
N ALA A 93 -23.26 -7.92 11.75
CA ALA A 93 -22.45 -7.36 10.68
C ALA A 93 -23.29 -6.90 9.48
N GLU A 94 -24.31 -7.68 9.09
CA GLU A 94 -25.26 -7.31 8.03
C GLU A 94 -25.95 -5.98 8.36
N ALA A 95 -26.50 -5.86 9.57
CA ALA A 95 -27.17 -4.65 10.05
C ALA A 95 -26.22 -3.44 10.08
N ASP A 96 -24.96 -3.64 10.47
CA ASP A 96 -23.94 -2.59 10.44
C ASP A 96 -23.58 -2.14 9.02
N THR A 97 -23.58 -3.06 8.05
CA THR A 97 -23.40 -2.70 6.63
C THR A 97 -24.58 -1.88 6.11
N LEU A 98 -25.83 -2.23 6.47
CA LEU A 98 -27.00 -1.43 6.15
C LEU A 98 -26.92 -0.03 6.77
N ARG A 99 -26.47 0.09 8.02
CA ARG A 99 -26.24 1.38 8.67
C ARG A 99 -25.24 2.25 7.89
N LYS A 100 -24.16 1.64 7.37
CA LYS A 100 -23.18 2.35 6.53
C LYS A 100 -23.82 2.84 5.24
N ILE A 101 -24.65 2.03 4.59
CA ILE A 101 -25.40 2.40 3.38
C ILE A 101 -26.30 3.60 3.64
N ILE A 102 -27.06 3.60 4.75
CA ILE A 102 -27.96 4.72 5.11
C ILE A 102 -27.19 6.02 5.29
N LYS A 103 -26.00 5.97 5.90
CA LYS A 103 -25.13 7.16 6.05
C LYS A 103 -24.62 7.72 4.71
N MET A 104 -24.63 6.91 3.65
CA MET A 104 -24.26 7.35 2.29
C MET A 104 -25.45 7.98 1.55
N LEU A 105 -26.68 7.77 1.99
CA LEU A 105 -27.85 8.40 1.40
C LEU A 105 -27.92 9.87 1.80
N SER A 106 -28.07 10.75 0.81
CA SER A 106 -28.33 12.17 1.07
C SER A 106 -29.66 12.35 1.80
N ARG A 107 -29.84 13.45 2.55
CA ARG A 107 -31.10 13.72 3.25
C ARG A 107 -32.29 13.99 2.31
N GLY A 108 -32.03 14.25 1.03
CA GLY A 108 -33.05 14.60 0.04
C GLY A 108 -33.66 15.98 0.31
N SER A 109 -34.77 16.29 -0.38
CA SER A 109 -35.52 17.54 -0.20
C SER A 109 -36.60 17.45 0.88
N ASP A 110 -37.06 16.25 1.23
CA ASP A 110 -38.07 16.01 2.26
C ASP A 110 -37.42 15.51 3.58
N GLU A 111 -36.91 16.47 4.35
CA GLU A 111 -36.21 16.21 5.62
C GLU A 111 -37.11 15.49 6.63
N ARG A 112 -38.42 15.76 6.63
CA ARG A 112 -39.36 15.14 7.56
C ARG A 112 -39.53 13.65 7.26
N ALA A 113 -39.80 13.31 5.98
CA ALA A 113 -39.92 11.91 5.58
C ALA A 113 -38.62 11.13 5.82
N TYR A 114 -37.46 11.77 5.61
CA TYR A 114 -36.16 11.19 5.93
C TYR A 114 -36.01 10.90 7.44
N GLN A 115 -36.33 11.87 8.30
CA GLN A 115 -36.23 11.70 9.75
C GLN A 115 -37.17 10.62 10.28
N GLU A 116 -38.42 10.57 9.78
CA GLU A 116 -39.39 9.52 10.14
C GLU A 116 -38.89 8.13 9.72
N ALA A 117 -38.41 7.97 8.49
CA ALA A 117 -37.86 6.70 8.00
C ALA A 117 -36.60 6.27 8.77
N ASN A 118 -35.73 7.22 9.11
CA ASN A 118 -34.52 6.95 9.89
C ASN A 118 -34.84 6.57 11.35
N SER A 119 -35.88 7.16 11.94
CA SER A 119 -36.37 6.77 13.27
C SER A 119 -36.86 5.32 13.26
N ASP A 120 -37.70 4.95 12.29
CA ASP A 120 -38.20 3.58 12.13
C ASP A 120 -37.05 2.57 11.88
N TRP A 121 -36.02 2.98 11.13
CA TRP A 121 -34.80 2.18 10.98
C TRP A 121 -34.08 1.95 12.31
N MET A 122 -33.92 2.99 13.14
CA MET A 122 -33.27 2.87 14.46
C MET A 122 -34.04 1.90 15.37
N ASP A 123 -35.36 1.95 15.35
CA ASP A 123 -36.21 1.04 16.11
C ASP A 123 -36.02 -0.41 15.64
N ALA A 124 -36.08 -0.65 14.33
CA ALA A 124 -35.82 -1.98 13.76
C ALA A 124 -34.41 -2.50 14.04
N TYR A 125 -33.41 -1.61 14.07
CA TYR A 125 -32.04 -1.98 14.43
C TYR A 125 -31.91 -2.34 15.91
N ALA A 126 -32.58 -1.61 16.80
CA ALA A 126 -32.61 -1.92 18.23
C ALA A 126 -33.29 -3.28 18.52
N ASP A 127 -34.33 -3.63 17.76
CA ASP A 127 -35.06 -4.89 17.88
C ASP A 127 -34.21 -6.14 17.59
N LEU A 128 -33.11 -6.01 16.84
CA LEU A 128 -32.21 -7.14 16.54
C LEU A 128 -31.47 -7.70 17.75
N ARG A 129 -31.42 -6.95 18.87
CA ARG A 129 -30.76 -7.36 20.13
C ARG A 129 -29.36 -7.96 19.89
N ILE A 130 -28.53 -7.26 19.10
CA ILE A 130 -27.17 -7.70 18.78
C ILE A 130 -26.43 -7.98 20.10
N PRO A 131 -25.90 -9.21 20.31
CA PRO A 131 -25.24 -9.57 21.55
C PRO A 131 -24.13 -8.60 21.92
N ALA A 132 -24.17 -8.08 23.15
CA ALA A 132 -23.14 -7.19 23.69
C ALA A 132 -21.85 -7.95 24.06
N GLY A 133 -20.80 -7.21 24.38
CA GLY A 133 -19.58 -7.78 24.99
C GLY A 133 -18.73 -8.66 24.06
N GLY A 134 -18.82 -8.46 22.74
CA GLY A 134 -17.98 -9.21 21.79
C GLY A 134 -18.58 -10.54 21.31
N ALA A 135 -19.77 -10.92 21.79
CA ALA A 135 -20.37 -12.22 21.46
C ALA A 135 -20.76 -12.34 19.98
N ALA A 136 -21.23 -11.25 19.37
CA ALA A 136 -21.52 -11.23 17.93
C ALA A 136 -20.24 -11.40 17.09
N GLU A 137 -19.17 -10.73 17.49
CA GLU A 137 -17.85 -10.80 16.87
C GLU A 137 -17.27 -12.22 16.95
N MET A 138 -17.30 -12.82 18.14
CA MET A 138 -16.88 -14.21 18.34
C MET A 138 -17.70 -15.20 17.51
N ALA A 139 -19.01 -14.98 17.36
CA ALA A 139 -19.86 -15.81 16.51
C ALA A 139 -19.53 -15.64 15.02
N ALA A 140 -19.26 -14.41 14.57
CA ALA A 140 -18.81 -14.16 13.19
C ALA A 140 -17.46 -14.84 12.91
N PHE A 141 -16.52 -14.79 13.86
CA PHE A 141 -15.27 -15.52 13.79
C PHE A 141 -15.49 -17.03 13.67
N ASP A 142 -16.28 -17.64 14.55
CA ASP A 142 -16.58 -19.08 14.49
C ASP A 142 -17.24 -19.48 13.18
N HIS A 143 -18.15 -18.65 12.68
CA HIS A 143 -18.82 -18.88 11.40
C HIS A 143 -17.80 -18.98 10.26
N TYR A 144 -16.91 -18.00 10.13
CA TYR A 144 -15.92 -18.03 9.06
C TYR A 144 -14.84 -19.07 9.30
N LYS A 145 -14.33 -19.24 10.52
CA LYS A 145 -13.37 -20.31 10.86
C LYS A 145 -13.93 -21.69 10.51
N SER A 146 -15.19 -21.98 10.85
CA SER A 146 -15.81 -23.27 10.56
C SER A 146 -16.18 -23.46 9.08
N ALA A 147 -16.45 -22.36 8.36
CA ALA A 147 -16.65 -22.39 6.91
C ALA A 147 -15.33 -22.49 6.13
N GLY A 148 -14.23 -22.08 6.75
CA GLY A 148 -12.89 -22.13 6.20
C GLY A 148 -12.34 -23.53 6.14
N ASN A 149 -11.56 -23.79 5.08
CA ASN A 149 -10.86 -25.05 4.97
C ASN A 149 -9.72 -25.11 5.99
N VAL A 150 -9.73 -26.14 6.83
CA VAL A 150 -8.52 -26.54 7.55
C VAL A 150 -7.59 -27.14 6.51
N PHE A 151 -6.57 -26.39 6.12
CA PHE A 151 -5.55 -26.90 5.22
C PHE A 151 -4.79 -28.00 5.94
N ASP A 152 -4.94 -29.23 5.44
CA ASP A 152 -4.21 -30.39 5.94
C ASP A 152 -2.76 -30.27 5.45
N VAL A 153 -1.93 -29.63 6.28
CA VAL A 153 -0.52 -29.39 6.01
C VAL A 153 0.33 -30.15 7.01
N ASP A 154 1.47 -30.63 6.55
CA ASP A 154 2.49 -31.22 7.40
C ASP A 154 3.22 -30.10 8.16
N ALA A 155 2.62 -29.67 9.27
CA ALA A 155 3.10 -28.55 10.08
C ALA A 155 4.48 -28.82 10.68
N ASP A 156 4.77 -30.07 11.04
CA ASP A 156 6.07 -30.47 11.58
C ASP A 156 7.17 -30.33 10.51
N ARG A 157 6.90 -30.76 9.28
CA ARG A 157 7.82 -30.56 8.16
C ARG A 157 8.04 -29.07 7.85
N ILE A 158 6.98 -28.27 7.82
CA ILE A 158 7.08 -26.82 7.56
C ILE A 158 7.92 -26.15 8.66
N LYS A 159 7.66 -26.47 9.93
CA LYS A 159 8.40 -25.96 11.07
C LYS A 159 9.88 -26.39 11.04
N SER A 160 10.16 -27.64 10.69
CA SER A 160 11.54 -28.14 10.54
C SER A 160 12.31 -27.34 9.48
N ILE A 161 11.70 -27.08 8.32
CA ILE A 161 12.33 -26.28 7.25
C ILE A 161 12.50 -24.82 7.68
N GLU A 162 11.54 -24.27 8.41
CA GLU A 162 11.67 -22.91 8.93
C GLU A 162 12.81 -22.77 9.94
N ASP A 163 12.95 -23.76 10.83
CA ASP A 163 14.02 -23.78 11.82
C ASP A 163 15.38 -23.94 11.15
N GLU A 164 15.49 -24.72 10.06
CA GLU A 164 16.67 -24.80 9.21
C GLU A 164 17.00 -23.43 8.55
N ILE A 165 15.99 -22.72 8.03
CA ILE A 165 16.16 -21.37 7.48
C ILE A 165 16.65 -20.39 8.56
N LYS A 166 16.10 -20.43 9.78
CA LYS A 166 16.54 -19.60 10.90
C LYS A 166 17.97 -19.93 11.28
N GLU A 167 18.31 -21.21 11.39
CA GLU A 167 19.65 -21.67 11.71
C GLU A 167 20.68 -21.17 10.69
N LEU A 168 20.38 -21.29 9.39
CA LEU A 168 21.21 -20.73 8.32
C LEU A 168 21.35 -19.20 8.39
N SER A 169 20.32 -18.51 8.89
CA SER A 169 20.31 -17.04 9.00
C SER A 169 21.13 -16.52 10.19
N TYR A 170 21.13 -17.25 11.32
CA TYR A 170 21.82 -16.83 12.55
C TYR A 170 23.23 -17.40 12.70
N LYS A 171 23.54 -18.57 12.12
CA LYS A 171 24.89 -19.13 12.21
C LYS A 171 25.91 -18.26 11.43
N PRO A 172 27.16 -18.17 11.91
CA PRO A 172 28.27 -17.69 11.10
C PRO A 172 28.31 -18.42 9.76
N LEU A 173 28.73 -17.75 8.68
CA LEU A 173 28.89 -18.39 7.38
C LEU A 173 29.85 -19.58 7.53
N GLU A 174 29.37 -20.80 7.34
CA GLU A 174 30.24 -21.97 7.31
C GLU A 174 31.02 -21.96 5.99
N ASN A 175 32.28 -22.35 6.04
CA ASN A 175 33.12 -22.44 4.86
C ASN A 175 32.99 -23.85 4.28
N THR A 176 32.75 -23.98 2.97
CA THR A 176 32.94 -25.27 2.31
C THR A 176 34.43 -25.64 2.33
N PRO A 177 34.81 -26.93 2.29
CA PRO A 177 36.21 -27.35 2.24
C PRO A 177 37.01 -26.63 1.14
N GLU A 178 36.40 -26.38 0.00
CA GLU A 178 37.00 -25.65 -1.13
C GLU A 178 37.24 -24.17 -0.78
N ILE A 179 36.28 -23.50 -0.13
CA ILE A 179 36.43 -22.11 0.31
C ILE A 179 37.49 -22.00 1.41
N ILE A 180 37.57 -22.98 2.33
CA ILE A 180 38.63 -23.03 3.35
C ILE A 180 39.99 -23.07 2.67
N ALA A 181 40.21 -24.01 1.75
CA ALA A 181 41.49 -24.18 1.06
C ALA A 181 41.89 -22.90 0.28
N GLN A 182 40.95 -22.29 -0.44
CA GLN A 182 41.20 -21.05 -1.19
C GLN A 182 41.45 -19.85 -0.27
N GLN A 183 40.78 -19.79 0.88
CA GLN A 183 40.98 -18.75 1.88
C GLN A 183 42.34 -18.88 2.56
N GLU A 184 42.76 -20.09 2.92
CA GLU A 184 44.09 -20.36 3.50
C GLU A 184 45.21 -20.00 2.54
N GLU A 185 45.07 -20.36 1.26
CA GLU A 185 46.03 -20.00 0.21
C GLU A 185 46.14 -18.47 0.05
N ALA A 186 45.00 -17.79 -0.11
CA ALA A 186 44.96 -16.34 -0.28
C ALA A 186 45.47 -15.59 0.96
N GLN A 187 45.14 -16.08 2.17
CA GLN A 187 45.62 -15.49 3.42
C GLN A 187 47.14 -15.66 3.57
N LYS A 188 47.67 -16.84 3.24
CA LYS A 188 49.11 -17.10 3.27
C LYS A 188 49.86 -16.21 2.29
N GLU A 189 49.33 -16.02 1.09
CA GLU A 189 49.88 -15.09 0.10
C GLU A 189 49.81 -13.64 0.59
N TYR A 190 48.68 -13.22 1.16
CA TYR A 190 48.49 -11.89 1.72
C TYR A 190 49.49 -11.57 2.84
N GLU A 191 49.65 -12.45 3.83
CA GLU A 191 50.59 -12.24 4.94
C GLU A 191 52.04 -12.24 4.44
N LYS A 192 52.39 -13.13 3.51
CA LYS A 192 53.72 -13.13 2.86
C LYS A 192 54.02 -11.77 2.21
N LEU A 193 53.07 -11.22 1.46
CA LEU A 193 53.22 -9.93 0.77
C LEU A 193 53.23 -8.76 1.76
N ARG A 194 52.43 -8.82 2.84
CA ARG A 194 52.43 -7.83 3.92
C ARG A 194 53.79 -7.74 4.61
N HIS A 195 54.41 -8.88 4.92
CA HIS A 195 55.76 -8.91 5.49
C HIS A 195 56.79 -8.34 4.50
N ALA A 196 56.76 -8.76 3.23
CA ALA A 196 57.66 -8.23 2.20
C ALA A 196 57.55 -6.71 2.02
N LEU A 197 56.33 -6.14 2.07
CA LEU A 197 56.12 -4.69 2.02
C LEU A 197 56.69 -3.98 3.26
N THR A 198 56.61 -4.61 4.43
CA THR A 198 57.17 -4.06 5.67
C THR A 198 58.69 -4.00 5.59
N ASP A 199 59.32 -5.06 5.07
CA ASP A 199 60.77 -5.12 4.88
C ASP A 199 61.25 -4.08 3.86
N LEU A 200 60.51 -3.89 2.76
CA LEU A 200 60.82 -2.89 1.73
C LEU A 200 60.73 -1.45 2.26
N LEU A 201 59.79 -1.17 3.17
CA LEU A 201 59.67 0.15 3.81
C LEU A 201 60.86 0.45 4.76
N ALA A 202 61.51 -0.58 5.31
CA ALA A 202 62.66 -0.45 6.21
C ALA A 202 64.00 -0.20 5.47
N VAL A 203 64.04 -0.33 4.14
CA VAL A 203 65.26 -0.17 3.32
C VAL A 203 65.90 1.21 3.46
N ASN A 204 65.09 2.26 3.71
CA ASN A 204 65.59 3.62 3.95
C ASN A 204 66.49 3.72 5.20
N GLU A 205 66.14 3.05 6.30
CA GLU A 205 66.93 3.07 7.55
C GLU A 205 68.18 2.19 7.44
N ALA A 206 68.09 1.05 6.76
CA ALA A 206 69.17 0.05 6.74
C ALA A 206 70.34 0.43 5.82
N ASN A 207 70.10 1.16 4.73
CA ASN A 207 71.09 1.38 3.67
C ASN A 207 71.70 2.79 3.64
N GLY A 208 71.47 3.62 4.66
CA GLY A 208 72.04 4.96 4.71
C GLY A 208 71.63 5.87 3.54
N TYR A 209 70.43 5.66 2.99
CA TYR A 209 69.84 6.43 1.89
C TYR A 209 70.47 6.24 0.49
N ASP A 210 70.99 5.06 0.17
CA ASP A 210 71.43 4.74 -1.20
C ASP A 210 70.27 4.81 -2.23
N LYS A 211 70.40 5.68 -3.22
CA LYS A 211 69.35 6.01 -4.19
C LYS A 211 68.96 4.81 -5.07
N GLU A 212 69.94 4.01 -5.51
CA GLU A 212 69.68 2.87 -6.41
C GLU A 212 68.95 1.74 -5.67
N ALA A 213 69.36 1.45 -4.43
CA ALA A 213 68.64 0.52 -3.55
C ALA A 213 67.22 0.99 -3.23
N ILE A 214 67.01 2.29 -3.00
CA ILE A 214 65.68 2.88 -2.77
C ILE A 214 64.78 2.72 -4.00
N GLU A 215 65.28 3.02 -5.19
CA GLU A 215 64.50 2.93 -6.42
C GLU A 215 64.11 1.48 -6.74
N LYS A 216 65.03 0.53 -6.54
CA LYS A 216 64.75 -0.90 -6.64
C LYS A 216 63.70 -1.36 -5.62
N ALA A 217 63.81 -0.91 -4.36
CA ALA A 217 62.86 -1.24 -3.31
C ALA A 217 61.46 -0.65 -3.60
N SER A 218 61.39 0.57 -4.14
CA SER A 218 60.15 1.23 -4.56
C SER A 218 59.44 0.43 -5.66
N ASN A 219 60.16 -0.03 -6.68
CA ASN A 219 59.58 -0.85 -7.74
C ASN A 219 59.05 -2.20 -7.22
N MET A 220 59.81 -2.85 -6.31
CA MET A 220 59.37 -4.08 -5.66
C MET A 220 58.15 -3.85 -4.76
N PHE A 221 58.07 -2.70 -4.11
CA PHE A 221 56.96 -2.31 -3.25
C PHE A 221 55.68 -2.16 -4.09
N GLU A 222 55.75 -1.50 -5.24
CA GLU A 222 54.60 -1.34 -6.14
C GLU A 222 54.06 -2.69 -6.61
N ILE A 223 54.94 -3.59 -7.06
CA ILE A 223 54.56 -4.96 -7.48
C ILE A 223 53.94 -5.74 -6.31
N ALA A 224 54.55 -5.71 -5.13
CA ALA A 224 54.04 -6.43 -3.96
C ALA A 224 52.71 -5.86 -3.46
N SER A 225 52.50 -4.55 -3.58
CA SER A 225 51.27 -3.85 -3.23
C SER A 225 50.11 -4.27 -4.13
N ILE A 226 50.34 -4.34 -5.46
CA ILE A 226 49.34 -4.83 -6.43
C ILE A 226 48.93 -6.27 -6.10
N LYS A 227 49.89 -7.17 -5.91
CA LYS A 227 49.59 -8.58 -5.57
C LYS A 227 48.86 -8.73 -4.24
N LYS A 228 49.18 -7.88 -3.25
CA LYS A 228 48.48 -7.87 -1.96
C LYS A 228 47.01 -7.46 -2.15
N GLN A 229 46.76 -6.49 -3.02
CA GLN A 229 45.40 -6.08 -3.38
C GLN A 229 44.65 -7.21 -4.08
N GLU A 230 45.28 -7.94 -5.01
CA GLU A 230 44.69 -9.10 -5.68
C GLU A 230 44.31 -10.21 -4.69
N ALA A 231 45.19 -10.54 -3.74
CA ALA A 231 44.93 -11.51 -2.69
C ALA A 231 43.76 -11.05 -1.77
N TRP A 232 43.70 -9.75 -1.46
CA TRP A 232 42.60 -9.17 -0.69
C TRP A 232 41.26 -9.19 -1.46
N ASP A 233 41.27 -8.88 -2.75
CA ASP A 233 40.09 -8.94 -3.61
C ASP A 233 39.58 -10.39 -3.76
N LYS A 234 40.50 -11.38 -3.80
CA LYS A 234 40.16 -12.81 -3.74
C LYS A 234 39.44 -13.14 -2.43
N LEU A 235 39.93 -12.69 -1.28
CA LEU A 235 39.27 -12.87 0.02
C LEU A 235 37.87 -12.23 0.07
N ILE A 236 37.71 -11.01 -0.45
CA ILE A 236 36.40 -10.35 -0.56
C ILE A 236 35.45 -11.15 -1.46
N SER A 237 35.95 -11.66 -2.59
CA SER A 237 35.16 -12.42 -3.55
C SER A 237 34.65 -13.74 -2.94
N LEU A 238 35.48 -14.44 -2.17
CA LEU A 238 35.11 -15.64 -1.42
C LEU A 238 34.00 -15.34 -0.40
N ASN A 239 34.09 -14.20 0.30
CA ASN A 239 33.05 -13.81 1.24
C ASN A 239 31.71 -13.54 0.52
N ARG A 240 31.73 -12.88 -0.66
CA ARG A 240 30.54 -12.69 -1.49
C ARG A 240 29.96 -14.03 -1.97
N GLN A 241 30.81 -14.98 -2.39
CA GLN A 241 30.37 -16.32 -2.78
C GLN A 241 29.67 -17.05 -1.64
N ARG A 242 30.18 -16.98 -0.41
CA ARG A 242 29.53 -17.55 0.79
C ARG A 242 28.13 -16.99 1.00
N HIS A 243 27.98 -15.67 0.86
CA HIS A 243 26.68 -15.02 0.96
C HIS A 243 25.70 -15.50 -0.12
N GLU A 244 26.14 -15.66 -1.37
CA GLU A 244 25.28 -16.16 -2.44
C GLU A 244 24.93 -17.65 -2.27
N ILE A 245 25.84 -18.51 -1.81
CA ILE A 245 25.55 -19.91 -1.47
C ILE A 245 24.45 -19.99 -0.42
N ARG A 246 24.61 -19.28 0.71
CA ARG A 246 23.59 -19.25 1.77
C ARG A 246 22.24 -18.75 1.25
N LYS A 247 22.26 -17.67 0.47
CA LYS A 247 21.06 -17.08 -0.11
C LYS A 247 20.34 -18.06 -1.04
N ASN A 248 21.09 -18.85 -1.81
CA ASN A 248 20.54 -19.90 -2.66
C ASN A 248 19.96 -21.06 -1.83
N GLN A 249 20.66 -21.52 -0.78
CA GLN A 249 20.13 -22.55 0.14
C GLN A 249 18.81 -22.11 0.79
N VAL A 250 18.75 -20.90 1.33
CA VAL A 250 17.51 -20.34 1.90
C VAL A 250 16.42 -20.26 0.83
N LYS A 251 16.76 -19.88 -0.40
CA LYS A 251 15.81 -19.81 -1.52
C LYS A 251 15.27 -21.20 -1.87
N GLU A 252 16.12 -22.22 -1.97
CA GLU A 252 15.73 -23.61 -2.26
C GLU A 252 14.81 -24.18 -1.18
N LEU A 253 15.12 -23.94 0.10
CA LEU A 253 14.26 -24.33 1.22
C LEU A 253 12.89 -23.66 1.13
N LYS A 254 12.82 -22.36 0.82
CA LYS A 254 11.55 -21.65 0.60
C LYS A 254 10.78 -22.21 -0.60
N GLU A 255 11.47 -22.49 -1.70
CA GLU A 255 10.88 -23.08 -2.90
C GLU A 255 10.36 -24.50 -2.66
N SER A 256 10.96 -25.27 -1.75
CA SER A 256 10.48 -26.59 -1.36
C SER A 256 9.11 -26.56 -0.66
N LEU A 257 8.76 -25.45 0.00
CA LEU A 257 7.46 -25.22 0.63
C LEU A 257 6.43 -24.58 -0.30
N ALA A 258 6.88 -23.96 -1.40
CA ALA A 258 6.01 -23.25 -2.32
C ALA A 258 4.86 -24.11 -2.89
N PRO A 259 5.03 -25.41 -3.22
CA PRO A 259 3.92 -26.25 -3.67
C PRO A 259 2.80 -26.40 -2.63
N ILE A 260 3.12 -26.39 -1.34
CA ILE A 260 2.11 -26.50 -0.26
C ILE A 260 1.26 -25.23 -0.23
N GLY A 261 1.89 -24.07 -0.12
CA GLY A 261 1.13 -22.81 -0.09
C GLY A 261 0.48 -22.45 -1.43
N ARG A 262 1.00 -22.93 -2.56
CA ARG A 262 0.31 -22.81 -3.85
C ARG A 262 -1.05 -23.50 -3.81
N LYS A 263 -1.12 -24.73 -3.28
CA LYS A 263 -2.39 -25.45 -3.12
C LYS A 263 -3.39 -24.71 -2.23
N ILE A 264 -2.90 -24.02 -1.19
CA ILE A 264 -3.72 -23.18 -0.31
C ILE A 264 -4.33 -22.02 -1.09
N ILE A 265 -3.48 -21.26 -1.80
CA ILE A 265 -3.91 -20.11 -2.61
C ILE A 265 -4.88 -20.57 -3.70
N ASP A 266 -4.55 -21.64 -4.43
CA ASP A 266 -5.37 -22.18 -5.50
C ASP A 266 -6.74 -22.63 -4.98
N ALA A 267 -6.80 -23.30 -3.81
CA ALA A 267 -8.06 -23.70 -3.19
C ALA A 267 -8.99 -22.50 -2.89
N ILE A 268 -8.42 -21.34 -2.51
CA ILE A 268 -9.19 -20.11 -2.30
C ILE A 268 -9.62 -19.53 -3.66
N VAL A 269 -8.68 -19.37 -4.59
CA VAL A 269 -8.93 -18.76 -5.91
C VAL A 269 -9.93 -19.57 -6.76
N ASP A 270 -9.88 -20.90 -6.72
CA ASP A 270 -10.77 -21.80 -7.48
C ASP A 270 -12.23 -21.73 -7.03
N THR A 271 -12.47 -21.21 -5.83
CA THR A 271 -13.84 -20.94 -5.33
C THR A 271 -14.31 -19.51 -5.60
N SER A 272 -13.43 -18.66 -6.13
CA SER A 272 -13.77 -17.28 -6.44
C SER A 272 -14.83 -17.21 -7.53
N LYS A 273 -15.85 -16.38 -7.28
CA LYS A 273 -16.87 -16.03 -8.28
C LYS A 273 -16.41 -14.95 -9.25
N VAL A 274 -15.20 -14.42 -9.04
CA VAL A 274 -14.60 -13.38 -9.87
C VAL A 274 -13.70 -14.04 -10.90
N THR A 275 -14.06 -13.89 -12.18
CA THR A 275 -13.23 -14.41 -13.27
C THR A 275 -11.94 -13.63 -13.39
N LYS A 276 -10.96 -14.20 -14.10
CA LYS A 276 -9.70 -13.52 -14.37
C LYS A 276 -9.92 -12.21 -15.13
N GLU A 277 -10.80 -12.22 -16.12
CA GLU A 277 -11.12 -11.08 -16.98
C GLU A 277 -11.81 -9.97 -16.18
N GLN A 278 -12.73 -10.32 -15.27
CA GLN A 278 -13.35 -9.37 -14.36
C GLN A 278 -12.32 -8.72 -13.45
N ALA A 279 -11.45 -9.51 -12.84
CA ALA A 279 -10.42 -8.99 -11.93
C ALA A 279 -9.41 -8.09 -12.65
N GLU A 280 -8.99 -8.45 -13.87
CA GLU A 280 -8.10 -7.62 -14.69
C GLU A 280 -8.79 -6.31 -15.09
N SER A 281 -10.06 -6.36 -15.49
CA SER A 281 -10.86 -5.16 -15.78
C SER A 281 -10.95 -4.24 -14.55
N TRP A 282 -11.20 -4.81 -13.37
CA TRP A 282 -11.24 -4.04 -12.13
C TRP A 282 -9.89 -3.45 -11.78
N ALA A 283 -8.80 -4.18 -11.91
CA ALA A 283 -7.44 -3.68 -11.66
C ALA A 283 -7.04 -2.57 -12.64
N ASN A 284 -7.37 -2.71 -13.92
CA ASN A 284 -7.09 -1.72 -14.95
C ASN A 284 -7.89 -0.43 -14.76
N SER A 285 -9.08 -0.52 -14.17
CA SER A 285 -9.93 0.63 -13.89
C SER A 285 -9.62 1.31 -12.54
N GLN A 286 -8.61 0.88 -11.79
CA GLN A 286 -8.15 1.58 -10.60
C GLN A 286 -7.25 2.76 -10.96
N VAL A 287 -7.35 3.82 -10.17
CA VAL A 287 -6.58 5.06 -10.36
C VAL A 287 -5.23 4.95 -9.66
N ILE A 288 -4.16 5.08 -10.45
CA ILE A 288 -2.77 5.13 -9.96
C ILE A 288 -2.20 6.49 -10.36
N GLY A 289 -1.95 7.36 -9.39
CA GLY A 289 -1.45 8.70 -9.66
C GLY A 289 -0.06 8.68 -10.32
N LYS A 290 0.23 9.62 -11.23
CA LYS A 290 1.55 9.72 -11.92
C LYS A 290 2.74 9.72 -10.94
N SER A 291 2.60 10.39 -9.80
CA SER A 291 3.61 10.41 -8.74
C SER A 291 3.79 9.05 -8.06
N ALA A 292 2.71 8.28 -7.89
CA ALA A 292 2.77 6.91 -7.40
C ALA A 292 3.45 5.98 -8.40
N ILE A 293 3.12 6.06 -9.70
CA ILE A 293 3.78 5.27 -10.76
C ILE A 293 5.30 5.48 -10.73
N ALA A 294 5.75 6.73 -10.68
CA ALA A 294 7.18 7.05 -10.63
C ALA A 294 7.86 6.46 -9.38
N ARG A 295 7.15 6.45 -8.25
CA ARG A 295 7.65 5.90 -6.99
C ARG A 295 7.69 4.37 -7.00
N LEU A 296 6.65 3.73 -7.50
CA LEU A 296 6.53 2.29 -7.69
C LEU A 296 7.64 1.76 -8.61
N LYS A 297 7.88 2.44 -9.74
CA LYS A 297 9.01 2.14 -10.64
C LYS A 297 10.37 2.23 -9.91
N LYS A 298 10.57 3.25 -9.07
CA LYS A 298 11.80 3.38 -8.27
C LYS A 298 11.94 2.26 -7.23
N ALA A 299 10.84 1.72 -6.73
CA ALA A 299 10.84 0.57 -5.83
C ALA A 299 11.07 -0.79 -6.54
N GLY A 300 11.19 -0.80 -7.87
CA GLY A 300 11.33 -2.04 -8.65
C GLY A 300 10.02 -2.76 -8.89
N TYR A 301 8.87 -2.08 -8.75
CA TYR A 301 7.54 -2.66 -8.86
C TYR A 301 6.71 -1.86 -9.88
N PRO A 302 6.88 -2.10 -11.20
CA PRO A 302 6.23 -1.32 -12.25
C PRO A 302 4.70 -1.46 -12.24
N GLU A 303 4.01 -0.50 -12.86
CA GLU A 303 2.54 -0.44 -12.89
C GLU A 303 1.88 -1.75 -13.37
N ALA A 304 2.46 -2.41 -14.38
CA ALA A 304 1.94 -3.68 -14.89
C ALA A 304 1.91 -4.77 -13.81
N ASP A 305 2.96 -4.86 -12.98
CA ASP A 305 3.02 -5.82 -11.89
C ASP A 305 2.01 -5.48 -10.78
N VAL A 306 1.88 -4.18 -10.46
CA VAL A 306 0.87 -3.70 -9.51
C VAL A 306 -0.53 -4.10 -9.98
N ARG A 307 -0.89 -3.87 -11.24
CA ARG A 307 -2.22 -4.21 -11.78
C ARG A 307 -2.45 -5.72 -11.80
N ARG A 308 -1.46 -6.52 -12.21
CA ARG A 308 -1.53 -7.99 -12.12
C ARG A 308 -1.82 -8.42 -10.68
N ASP A 309 -1.07 -7.90 -9.72
CA ASP A 309 -1.17 -8.32 -8.33
C ASP A 309 -2.45 -7.79 -7.64
N MET A 310 -3.00 -6.65 -8.07
CA MET A 310 -4.34 -6.20 -7.71
C MET A 310 -5.43 -7.13 -8.28
N ALA A 311 -5.29 -7.58 -9.52
CA ALA A 311 -6.23 -8.53 -10.12
C ALA A 311 -6.23 -9.86 -9.34
N GLU A 312 -5.05 -10.37 -8.99
CA GLU A 312 -4.94 -11.54 -8.10
C GLU A 312 -5.64 -11.32 -6.75
N PHE A 313 -5.47 -10.13 -6.14
CA PHE A 313 -6.18 -9.77 -4.91
C PHE A 313 -7.70 -9.76 -5.09
N TYR A 314 -8.21 -9.22 -6.20
CA TYR A 314 -9.65 -9.22 -6.47
C TYR A 314 -10.21 -10.62 -6.66
N ARG A 315 -9.43 -11.53 -7.26
CA ARG A 315 -9.82 -12.94 -7.33
C ARG A 315 -9.83 -13.59 -5.96
N ILE A 316 -8.75 -13.47 -5.19
CA ILE A 316 -8.66 -14.15 -3.89
C ILE A 316 -9.70 -13.63 -2.89
N SER A 317 -10.05 -12.35 -2.95
CA SER A 317 -11.09 -11.75 -2.10
C SER A 317 -12.53 -12.01 -2.58
N GLY A 318 -12.72 -12.64 -3.74
CA GLY A 318 -14.04 -12.77 -4.36
C GLY A 318 -14.69 -11.42 -4.69
N GLY A 319 -13.86 -10.39 -4.93
CA GLY A 319 -14.32 -9.04 -5.28
C GLY A 319 -14.91 -8.24 -4.11
N LYS A 320 -14.73 -8.69 -2.87
CA LYS A 320 -15.23 -8.01 -1.65
C LYS A 320 -14.68 -6.59 -1.47
N LEU A 321 -13.59 -6.25 -2.15
CA LEU A 321 -13.04 -4.91 -2.27
C LEU A 321 -13.00 -4.54 -3.76
N ARG A 322 -13.49 -3.35 -4.14
CA ARG A 322 -13.57 -2.93 -5.56
C ARG A 322 -12.92 -1.60 -5.91
N LEU A 323 -12.84 -0.67 -4.97
CA LEU A 323 -12.35 0.69 -5.25
C LEU A 323 -11.18 1.06 -4.36
N ILE A 324 -10.02 1.28 -4.96
CA ILE A 324 -8.82 1.74 -4.29
C ILE A 324 -8.05 2.67 -5.22
N LYS A 325 -7.55 3.77 -4.68
CA LYS A 325 -6.62 4.65 -5.37
C LYS A 325 -5.20 4.38 -4.88
N ILE A 326 -4.20 4.51 -5.76
CA ILE A 326 -2.79 4.54 -5.32
C ILE A 326 -2.25 5.95 -5.55
N GLU A 327 -1.95 6.64 -4.46
CA GLU A 327 -1.49 8.03 -4.50
C GLU A 327 -0.23 8.17 -3.66
N SER A 328 0.81 8.81 -4.21
CA SER A 328 2.05 9.02 -3.45
C SER A 328 1.94 10.25 -2.57
N GLU A 329 2.12 10.05 -1.28
CA GLU A 329 2.34 11.10 -0.29
C GLU A 329 3.84 11.22 0.07
N ARG A 330 4.18 12.13 0.99
CA ARG A 330 5.57 12.36 1.43
C ARG A 330 6.10 11.28 2.37
N SER A 331 5.24 10.41 2.88
CA SER A 331 5.66 9.36 3.80
C SER A 331 6.63 8.38 3.13
N GLY A 332 7.68 7.99 3.86
CA GLY A 332 8.59 6.92 3.48
C GLY A 332 7.97 5.52 3.65
N ARG A 333 6.89 5.41 4.42
CA ARG A 333 6.21 4.14 4.76
C ARG A 333 4.91 4.00 3.97
N ALA A 334 4.63 2.78 3.52
CA ALA A 334 3.33 2.45 2.96
C ALA A 334 2.23 2.57 4.03
N HIS A 335 1.04 2.98 3.62
CA HIS A 335 -0.15 2.99 4.49
C HIS A 335 -1.43 3.15 3.66
N ALA A 336 -2.51 2.57 4.16
CA ALA A 336 -3.89 2.83 3.74
C ALA A 336 -4.44 4.11 4.40
N LYS A 337 -5.28 4.84 3.66
CA LYS A 337 -5.95 6.07 4.11
C LYS A 337 -7.40 6.08 3.61
N GLY A 338 -8.30 6.67 4.39
CA GLY A 338 -9.71 6.71 4.03
C GLY A 338 -10.39 5.34 4.10
N ILE A 339 -9.93 4.47 5.01
CA ILE A 339 -10.51 3.14 5.22
C ILE A 339 -12.01 3.30 5.54
N GLY A 340 -12.86 2.62 4.76
CA GLY A 340 -14.32 2.72 4.88
C GLY A 340 -14.96 3.95 4.20
N HIS A 341 -14.16 4.82 3.57
CA HIS A 341 -14.63 6.00 2.82
C HIS A 341 -14.31 5.84 1.34
N PHE A 342 -15.30 5.48 0.52
CA PHE A 342 -15.12 5.18 -0.91
C PHE A 342 -14.47 6.32 -1.71
N GLU A 343 -14.74 7.57 -1.36
CA GLU A 343 -14.17 8.76 -2.02
C GLU A 343 -12.67 8.94 -1.73
N ASP A 344 -12.23 8.60 -0.52
CA ASP A 344 -10.88 8.88 -0.01
C ASP A 344 -9.99 7.64 0.13
N ALA A 345 -10.56 6.45 -0.12
CA ALA A 345 -9.88 5.16 -0.01
C ALA A 345 -8.66 5.12 -0.94
N SER A 346 -7.48 5.23 -0.33
CA SER A 346 -6.21 5.32 -1.04
C SER A 346 -5.11 4.54 -0.33
N ILE A 347 -4.07 4.21 -1.10
CA ILE A 347 -2.84 3.56 -0.63
C ILE A 347 -1.66 4.45 -1.03
N ASN A 348 -0.85 4.82 -0.04
CA ASN A 348 0.47 5.37 -0.30
C ASN A 348 1.47 4.22 -0.41
N PRO A 349 2.24 4.10 -1.52
CA PRO A 349 3.16 2.98 -1.70
C PRO A 349 4.43 3.06 -0.84
N GLY A 350 4.83 4.23 -0.34
CA GLY A 350 6.07 4.32 0.48
C GLY A 350 7.35 3.89 -0.27
N ASN A 351 8.40 3.55 0.47
CA ASN A 351 9.67 3.05 -0.06
C ASN A 351 9.70 1.52 0.04
N GLY A 352 10.11 0.83 -1.02
CA GLY A 352 10.19 -0.64 -1.02
C GLY A 352 8.84 -1.35 -1.14
N PHE A 353 7.83 -0.67 -1.72
CA PHE A 353 6.54 -1.27 -2.01
C PHE A 353 6.68 -2.49 -2.92
N ASN A 354 5.99 -3.56 -2.59
CA ASN A 354 5.96 -4.81 -3.34
C ASN A 354 4.57 -5.44 -3.20
N LYS A 355 4.37 -6.64 -3.78
CA LYS A 355 3.11 -7.38 -3.72
C LYS A 355 2.58 -7.59 -2.30
N SER A 356 3.41 -8.08 -1.37
CA SER A 356 2.99 -8.36 0.00
C SER A 356 2.52 -7.09 0.70
N VAL A 357 3.24 -5.97 0.53
CA VAL A 357 2.83 -4.67 1.09
C VAL A 357 1.55 -4.16 0.40
N LEU A 358 1.41 -4.29 -0.92
CA LEU A 358 0.16 -3.95 -1.60
C LEU A 358 -1.03 -4.71 -1.02
N TRP A 359 -0.90 -6.03 -0.85
CA TRP A 359 -1.97 -6.86 -0.32
C TRP A 359 -2.30 -6.52 1.14
N HIS A 360 -1.29 -6.19 1.96
CA HIS A 360 -1.48 -5.68 3.31
C HIS A 360 -2.34 -4.41 3.33
N GLU A 361 -1.97 -3.41 2.53
CA GLU A 361 -2.69 -2.12 2.50
C GLU A 361 -4.09 -2.25 1.87
N MET A 362 -4.27 -3.14 0.88
CA MET A 362 -5.58 -3.46 0.34
C MET A 362 -6.46 -4.19 1.37
N ALA A 363 -5.88 -5.07 2.17
CA ALA A 363 -6.61 -5.80 3.20
C ALA A 363 -7.10 -4.91 4.36
N HIS A 364 -6.40 -3.82 4.67
CA HIS A 364 -6.96 -2.78 5.56
C HIS A 364 -8.27 -2.18 5.02
N HIS A 365 -8.36 -1.96 3.70
CA HIS A 365 -9.61 -1.49 3.07
C HIS A 365 -10.68 -2.58 3.04
N LEU A 366 -10.30 -3.84 2.88
CA LEU A 366 -11.23 -4.97 2.95
C LEU A 366 -11.84 -5.11 4.36
N GLU A 367 -11.07 -4.88 5.41
CA GLU A 367 -11.54 -4.92 6.81
C GLU A 367 -12.58 -3.84 7.12
N ALA A 368 -12.75 -2.82 6.26
CA ALA A 368 -13.86 -1.89 6.39
C ALA A 368 -15.23 -2.58 6.19
N ASP A 369 -15.28 -3.77 5.59
CA ASP A 369 -16.47 -4.62 5.60
C ASP A 369 -16.85 -5.01 7.03
N SER A 370 -18.15 -4.90 7.36
CA SER A 370 -18.60 -5.13 8.74
C SER A 370 -18.41 -6.58 9.17
N ALA A 371 -18.54 -7.55 8.26
CA ALA A 371 -18.38 -8.96 8.59
C ALA A 371 -16.90 -9.32 8.76
N ALA A 372 -16.02 -8.78 7.90
CA ALA A 372 -14.57 -8.85 8.10
C ALA A 372 -14.18 -8.27 9.47
N LYS A 373 -14.57 -7.03 9.76
CA LYS A 373 -14.24 -6.36 11.02
C LYS A 373 -14.72 -7.14 12.24
N SER A 374 -15.97 -7.61 12.20
CA SER A 374 -16.57 -8.39 13.27
C SER A 374 -15.79 -9.69 13.51
N ALA A 375 -15.46 -10.42 12.46
CA ALA A 375 -14.70 -11.67 12.57
C ALA A 375 -13.25 -11.48 13.03
N ALA A 376 -12.58 -10.39 12.61
CA ALA A 376 -11.24 -10.06 13.08
C ALA A 376 -11.21 -9.70 14.57
N ASN A 377 -12.18 -8.92 15.04
CA ASN A 377 -12.31 -8.63 16.47
C ASN A 377 -12.66 -9.91 17.24
N GLY A 378 -13.53 -10.76 16.71
CA GLY A 378 -13.87 -12.05 17.31
C GLY A 378 -12.68 -12.97 17.46
N TYR A 379 -11.83 -13.03 16.43
CA TYR A 379 -10.56 -13.74 16.45
C TYR A 379 -9.69 -13.27 17.62
N LEU A 380 -9.44 -11.97 17.75
CA LEU A 380 -8.62 -11.42 18.85
C LEU A 380 -9.24 -11.67 20.22
N LEU A 381 -10.56 -11.51 20.35
CA LEU A 381 -11.28 -11.72 21.61
C LEU A 381 -11.19 -13.17 22.09
N LYS A 382 -11.31 -14.14 21.18
CA LYS A 382 -11.23 -15.57 21.51
C LYS A 382 -9.83 -16.04 21.85
N ARG A 383 -8.84 -15.44 21.21
CA ARG A 383 -7.48 -15.95 21.21
C ARG A 383 -6.56 -15.28 22.22
N ARG A 384 -6.78 -13.99 22.51
CA ARG A 384 -5.95 -13.26 23.48
C ARG A 384 -5.86 -14.02 24.81
N GLU A 385 -4.64 -14.10 25.36
CA GLU A 385 -4.41 -14.69 26.69
C GLU A 385 -5.15 -13.91 27.79
N SER A 386 -5.31 -12.60 27.62
CA SER A 386 -6.01 -11.72 28.55
C SER A 386 -6.41 -10.38 27.90
N ASP A 387 -7.23 -9.60 28.60
CA ASP A 387 -7.63 -8.25 28.20
C ASP A 387 -6.49 -7.21 28.33
N LYS A 388 -5.33 -7.63 28.88
CA LYS A 388 -4.17 -6.76 29.06
C LYS A 388 -3.49 -6.50 27.73
N VAL A 389 -3.26 -5.22 27.43
CA VAL A 389 -2.48 -4.77 26.28
C VAL A 389 -1.01 -4.65 26.66
N PHE A 390 -0.13 -5.26 25.87
CA PHE A 390 1.32 -5.21 26.02
C PHE A 390 1.94 -4.36 24.91
N SER A 391 3.11 -3.77 25.13
CA SER A 391 3.77 -3.01 24.06
C SER A 391 4.28 -3.95 22.95
N LEU A 392 4.10 -3.58 21.68
CA LEU A 392 4.63 -4.36 20.55
C LEU A 392 6.15 -4.49 20.62
N ARG A 393 6.84 -3.45 21.10
CA ARG A 393 8.29 -3.48 21.35
C ARG A 393 8.69 -4.55 22.36
N SER A 394 7.91 -4.76 23.43
CA SER A 394 8.19 -5.82 24.42
C SER A 394 7.87 -7.21 23.89
N LEU A 395 6.83 -7.36 23.05
CA LEU A 395 6.44 -8.66 22.50
C LEU A 395 7.38 -9.13 21.38
N THR A 396 7.92 -8.20 20.59
CA THR A 396 8.73 -8.51 19.40
C THR A 396 10.23 -8.30 19.62
N GLY A 397 10.63 -7.56 20.65
CA GLY A 397 12.01 -7.07 20.83
C GLY A 397 12.43 -5.98 19.83
N ASN A 398 11.55 -5.61 18.88
CA ASN A 398 11.87 -4.67 17.81
C ASN A 398 11.78 -3.21 18.30
N LEU A 399 12.93 -2.53 18.37
CA LEU A 399 13.05 -1.13 18.80
C LEU A 399 12.41 -0.13 17.81
N GLY A 400 12.04 -0.57 16.61
CA GLY A 400 11.36 0.23 15.59
C GLY A 400 9.89 0.52 15.90
N TYR A 401 9.25 -0.26 16.78
CA TYR A 401 7.91 0.04 17.28
C TYR A 401 7.94 1.15 18.32
N ARG A 402 6.90 1.99 18.32
CA ARG A 402 6.76 3.04 19.34
C ARG A 402 6.38 2.40 20.67
N SER A 403 6.79 3.03 21.77
CA SER A 403 6.48 2.55 23.13
C SER A 403 4.98 2.52 23.45
N ASN A 404 4.16 3.28 22.71
CA ASN A 404 2.72 3.35 22.88
C ASN A 404 1.92 2.49 21.88
N GLU A 405 2.60 1.73 21.00
CA GLU A 405 1.94 0.76 20.15
C GLU A 405 1.66 -0.52 20.96
N GLY A 406 0.39 -0.77 21.25
CA GLY A 406 -0.05 -1.89 22.07
C GLY A 406 -0.64 -3.05 21.24
N ALA A 407 -0.48 -4.27 21.73
CA ALA A 407 -1.07 -5.48 21.18
C ALA A 407 -1.54 -6.44 22.29
N TYR A 408 -2.56 -7.25 22.00
CA TYR A 408 -2.90 -8.43 22.79
C TYR A 408 -1.81 -9.48 22.62
N LYS A 409 -1.50 -10.18 23.71
CA LYS A 409 -0.53 -11.29 23.71
C LYS A 409 -1.26 -12.60 23.41
N ASP A 410 -0.69 -13.37 22.50
CA ASP A 410 -1.07 -14.75 22.16
C ASP A 410 0.05 -15.42 21.34
N ASP A 411 -0.14 -16.66 20.92
CA ASP A 411 0.70 -17.41 19.96
C ASP A 411 0.34 -17.15 18.49
N PHE A 412 -0.04 -15.91 18.15
CA PHE A 412 -0.22 -15.47 16.77
C PHE A 412 1.04 -15.70 15.92
N ILE A 413 0.88 -15.87 14.60
CA ILE A 413 2.02 -15.98 13.67
C ILE A 413 3.03 -14.84 13.79
N ASP A 414 2.54 -13.64 14.11
CA ASP A 414 3.33 -12.46 14.44
C ASP A 414 2.58 -11.64 15.51
N PRO A 415 3.23 -11.16 16.60
CA PRO A 415 2.58 -10.34 17.62
C PRO A 415 1.88 -9.09 17.07
N TYR A 416 2.28 -8.59 15.90
CA TYR A 416 1.66 -7.47 15.20
C TYR A 416 0.19 -7.74 14.85
N VAL A 417 -0.21 -9.00 14.64
CA VAL A 417 -1.62 -9.39 14.44
C VAL A 417 -2.52 -8.92 15.58
N GLY A 418 -2.01 -8.97 16.82
CA GLY A 418 -2.72 -8.58 18.03
C GLY A 418 -2.82 -7.08 18.26
N LYS A 419 -2.32 -6.23 17.35
CA LYS A 419 -2.27 -4.78 17.54
C LYS A 419 -3.65 -4.17 17.78
N VAL A 420 -3.71 -3.28 18.76
CA VAL A 420 -4.94 -2.63 19.20
C VAL A 420 -5.02 -1.22 18.63
N TYR A 421 -6.07 -0.96 17.85
CA TYR A 421 -6.44 0.38 17.41
C TYR A 421 -7.70 0.87 18.13
N ARG A 422 -7.82 2.20 18.30
CA ARG A 422 -8.95 2.82 19.01
C ARG A 422 -10.29 2.65 18.29
N ASP A 423 -10.25 2.55 16.98
CA ASP A 423 -11.40 2.42 16.09
C ASP A 423 -11.82 0.96 15.87
N GLN A 424 -11.23 0.01 16.60
CA GLN A 424 -11.43 -1.44 16.45
C GLN A 424 -11.02 -2.00 15.08
N THR A 425 -10.27 -1.24 14.28
CA THR A 425 -9.53 -1.80 13.15
C THR A 425 -8.43 -2.72 13.72
N THR A 426 -8.06 -3.78 13.01
CA THR A 426 -7.06 -4.74 13.49
C THR A 426 -5.95 -4.91 12.45
N GLU A 427 -4.99 -5.78 12.74
CA GLU A 427 -3.99 -6.25 11.77
C GLU A 427 -4.31 -7.66 11.26
N VAL A 428 -5.45 -8.23 11.65
CA VAL A 428 -5.81 -9.63 11.36
C VAL A 428 -5.97 -9.83 9.85
N TRP A 429 -6.75 -9.00 9.18
CA TRP A 429 -6.90 -9.13 7.72
C TRP A 429 -5.63 -8.71 6.97
N ALA A 430 -5.00 -7.62 7.40
CA ALA A 430 -3.80 -7.08 6.77
C ALA A 430 -2.66 -8.11 6.76
N MET A 431 -2.38 -8.71 7.91
CA MET A 431 -1.36 -9.76 8.02
C MET A 431 -1.81 -11.06 7.37
N GLY A 432 -3.03 -11.53 7.62
CA GLY A 432 -3.52 -12.81 7.09
C GLY A 432 -3.50 -12.86 5.56
N ILE A 433 -3.95 -11.79 4.90
CA ILE A 433 -3.93 -11.70 3.44
C ILE A 433 -2.51 -11.43 2.92
N GLN A 434 -1.69 -10.66 3.65
CA GLN A 434 -0.27 -10.49 3.29
C GLN A 434 0.44 -11.85 3.19
N TYR A 435 0.19 -12.78 4.13
CA TYR A 435 0.78 -14.12 4.06
C TYR A 435 0.30 -14.91 2.84
N LEU A 436 -0.89 -14.62 2.28
CA LEU A 436 -1.38 -15.24 1.05
C LEU A 436 -0.75 -14.66 -0.23
N ALA A 437 0.02 -13.57 -0.14
CA ALA A 437 0.60 -12.90 -1.31
C ALA A 437 1.63 -13.77 -2.05
N ASN A 438 2.27 -14.71 -1.35
CA ASN A 438 3.20 -15.66 -1.95
C ASN A 438 3.09 -17.06 -1.34
N PRO A 439 3.50 -18.11 -2.07
CA PRO A 439 3.28 -19.49 -1.62
C PRO A 439 4.06 -19.90 -0.36
N TYR A 440 5.28 -19.40 -0.16
CA TYR A 440 6.04 -19.75 1.04
C TYR A 440 5.32 -19.23 2.30
N ASP A 441 4.95 -17.95 2.30
CA ASP A 441 4.24 -17.33 3.43
C ASP A 441 2.87 -17.96 3.67
N ALA A 442 2.16 -18.39 2.61
CA ALA A 442 0.86 -19.07 2.76
C ALA A 442 1.00 -20.43 3.47
N ALA A 443 2.09 -21.17 3.20
CA ALA A 443 2.41 -22.40 3.92
C ALA A 443 2.73 -22.12 5.39
N MET A 444 3.49 -21.05 5.67
CA MET A 444 3.81 -20.62 7.03
C MET A 444 2.54 -20.24 7.83
N LEU A 445 1.60 -19.53 7.20
CA LEU A 445 0.32 -19.17 7.82
C LEU A 445 -0.45 -20.42 8.25
N ALA A 446 -0.65 -21.38 7.35
CA ALA A 446 -1.39 -22.60 7.67
C ALA A 446 -0.71 -23.47 8.74
N SER A 447 0.63 -23.47 8.79
CA SER A 447 1.38 -24.25 9.76
C SER A 447 1.44 -23.60 11.15
N LYS A 448 1.65 -22.28 11.22
CA LYS A 448 1.86 -21.59 12.50
C LYS A 448 0.58 -21.07 13.11
N ASP A 449 -0.38 -20.70 12.27
CA ASP A 449 -1.61 -20.08 12.69
C ASP A 449 -2.80 -20.65 11.90
N PRO A 450 -3.12 -21.95 12.14
CA PRO A 450 -4.17 -22.64 11.40
C PRO A 450 -5.55 -22.02 11.61
N GLU A 451 -5.80 -21.36 12.75
CA GLU A 451 -7.05 -20.67 13.00
C GLU A 451 -7.21 -19.43 12.14
N MET A 452 -6.15 -18.63 12.01
CA MET A 452 -6.13 -17.48 11.11
C MET A 452 -6.24 -17.94 9.65
N ALA A 453 -5.53 -19.01 9.27
CA ALA A 453 -5.64 -19.59 7.93
C ALA A 453 -7.08 -20.02 7.60
N ALA A 454 -7.75 -20.69 8.55
CA ALA A 454 -9.16 -21.08 8.41
C ALA A 454 -10.09 -19.84 8.33
N LEU A 455 -9.89 -18.84 9.18
CA LEU A 455 -10.64 -17.58 9.10
C LEU A 455 -10.50 -16.92 7.72
N MET A 456 -9.27 -16.78 7.22
CA MET A 456 -8.99 -16.19 5.91
C MET A 456 -9.73 -16.98 4.82
N ALA A 457 -9.56 -18.29 4.77
CA ALA A 457 -10.23 -19.14 3.80
C ALA A 457 -11.75 -18.99 3.87
N GLY A 458 -12.34 -19.08 5.06
CA GLY A 458 -13.79 -19.05 5.23
C GLY A 458 -14.43 -17.76 4.78
N TYR A 459 -13.85 -16.61 5.13
CA TYR A 459 -14.36 -15.31 4.70
C TYR A 459 -14.12 -15.05 3.21
N LEU A 460 -12.91 -15.33 2.72
CA LEU A 460 -12.56 -15.08 1.32
C LEU A 460 -13.42 -15.91 0.37
N GLN A 461 -13.73 -17.16 0.73
CA GLN A 461 -14.58 -18.08 -0.03
C GLN A 461 -16.09 -17.89 0.23
N ALA A 462 -16.49 -17.10 1.23
CA ALA A 462 -17.90 -16.84 1.51
C ALA A 462 -18.56 -15.99 0.43
N ASP A 463 -19.85 -16.24 0.22
CA ASP A 463 -20.69 -15.38 -0.62
C ASP A 463 -20.92 -14.03 0.03
N LEU A 464 -21.03 -12.99 -0.79
CA LEU A 464 -21.50 -11.69 -0.35
C LEU A 464 -22.92 -11.82 0.19
N THR A 465 -23.15 -11.28 1.39
CA THR A 465 -24.50 -11.10 1.93
C THR A 465 -25.29 -10.08 1.09
N PRO A 466 -26.62 -10.00 1.22
CA PRO A 466 -27.41 -9.01 0.48
C PRO A 466 -26.96 -7.57 0.71
N ALA A 467 -26.67 -7.16 1.95
CA ALA A 467 -26.17 -5.82 2.23
C ALA A 467 -24.77 -5.58 1.62
N MET A 468 -23.87 -6.57 1.64
CA MET A 468 -22.56 -6.45 0.98
C MET A 468 -22.70 -6.27 -0.53
N LYS A 469 -23.62 -6.99 -1.19
CA LYS A 469 -23.90 -6.84 -2.64
C LYS A 469 -24.44 -5.44 -2.94
N LEU A 470 -25.38 -4.95 -2.14
CA LEU A 470 -25.90 -3.59 -2.29
C LEU A 470 -24.77 -2.55 -2.11
N PHE A 471 -23.99 -2.67 -1.03
CA PHE A 471 -22.87 -1.77 -0.75
C PHE A 471 -21.87 -1.75 -1.91
N GLN A 472 -21.53 -2.92 -2.46
CA GLN A 472 -20.67 -3.06 -3.62
C GLN A 472 -21.25 -2.34 -4.86
N SER A 473 -22.55 -2.49 -5.12
CA SER A 473 -23.19 -1.80 -6.25
C SER A 473 -23.15 -0.26 -6.11
N LEU A 474 -23.24 0.25 -4.87
CA LEU A 474 -23.10 1.68 -4.59
C LEU A 474 -21.66 2.16 -4.77
N GLN A 475 -20.68 1.35 -4.38
CA GLN A 475 -19.27 1.65 -4.65
C GLN A 475 -18.99 1.73 -6.15
N ASP A 476 -19.56 0.82 -6.95
CA ASP A 476 -19.42 0.83 -8.40
C ASP A 476 -20.05 2.10 -9.02
N GLN A 477 -21.25 2.48 -8.58
CA GLN A 477 -21.88 3.74 -9.04
C GLN A 477 -21.09 4.98 -8.60
N ALA A 478 -20.57 4.99 -7.37
CA ALA A 478 -19.79 6.10 -6.85
C ALA A 478 -18.45 6.27 -7.59
N LYS A 479 -17.85 5.18 -8.06
CA LYS A 479 -16.60 5.21 -8.82
C LYS A 479 -16.71 6.08 -10.07
N ASP A 480 -17.77 5.91 -10.85
CA ASP A 480 -17.97 6.67 -12.09
C ASP A 480 -18.15 8.17 -11.80
N ILE A 481 -18.86 8.50 -10.71
CA ILE A 481 -19.04 9.88 -10.25
C ILE A 481 -17.72 10.49 -9.79
N VAL A 482 -16.95 9.77 -8.98
CA VAL A 482 -15.67 10.25 -8.44
C VAL A 482 -14.63 10.42 -9.54
N GLN A 483 -14.58 9.48 -10.49
CA GLN A 483 -13.69 9.58 -11.65
C GLN A 483 -14.10 10.75 -12.54
N GLY A 484 -15.39 10.89 -12.86
CA GLY A 484 -15.90 12.01 -13.65
C GLY A 484 -15.62 13.37 -13.02
N ARG A 485 -15.85 13.52 -11.70
CA ARG A 485 -15.52 14.76 -10.97
C ARG A 485 -14.04 15.11 -11.03
N ARG A 486 -13.15 14.11 -10.89
CA ARG A 486 -11.70 14.32 -10.95
C ARG A 486 -11.24 14.72 -12.35
N ASP A 487 -11.78 14.09 -13.39
CA ASP A 487 -11.43 14.40 -14.78
C ASP A 487 -11.91 15.82 -15.13
N ILE A 488 -13.09 16.21 -14.64
CA ILE A 488 -13.59 17.58 -14.73
C ILE A 488 -12.64 18.54 -13.98
N GLU A 489 -12.32 18.30 -12.71
CA GLU A 489 -11.43 19.18 -11.93
C GLU A 489 -10.04 19.30 -12.56
N GLN A 490 -9.47 18.20 -13.04
CA GLN A 490 -8.18 18.20 -13.72
C GLN A 490 -8.25 18.98 -15.04
N SER A 491 -9.31 18.80 -15.84
CA SER A 491 -9.53 19.56 -17.07
C SER A 491 -9.72 21.05 -16.78
N GLU A 492 -10.49 21.40 -15.74
CA GLU A 492 -10.67 22.78 -15.30
C GLU A 492 -9.36 23.40 -14.82
N TYR A 493 -8.54 22.65 -14.09
CA TYR A 493 -7.24 23.11 -13.64
C TYR A 493 -6.26 23.33 -14.81
N GLU A 494 -6.22 22.43 -15.79
CA GLU A 494 -5.40 22.58 -16.99
C GLU A 494 -5.84 23.81 -17.81
N LYS A 495 -7.15 23.99 -18.04
CA LYS A 495 -7.71 25.19 -18.67
C LYS A 495 -7.40 26.46 -17.88
N ALA A 496 -7.44 26.39 -16.55
CA ALA A 496 -7.07 27.51 -15.68
C ALA A 496 -5.59 27.88 -15.85
N LEU A 497 -4.69 26.89 -15.92
CA LEU A 497 -3.27 27.12 -16.19
C LEU A 497 -3.04 27.75 -17.57
N GLU A 498 -3.68 27.23 -18.61
CA GLU A 498 -3.60 27.78 -19.97
C GLU A 498 -4.02 29.26 -19.96
N LYS A 499 -5.22 29.55 -19.45
CA LYS A 499 -5.76 30.90 -19.38
C LYS A 499 -4.88 31.85 -18.56
N LEU A 500 -4.43 31.43 -17.38
CA LEU A 500 -3.54 32.25 -16.54
C LEU A 500 -2.16 32.43 -17.17
N SER A 501 -1.75 31.58 -18.10
CA SER A 501 -0.47 31.70 -18.81
C SER A 501 -0.53 32.66 -20.00
N GLU A 502 -1.73 33.02 -20.49
CA GLU A 502 -1.91 33.91 -21.62
C GLU A 502 -1.32 35.31 -21.35
N GLY A 503 -0.59 35.85 -22.33
CA GLY A 503 0.10 37.15 -22.22
C GLY A 503 1.33 37.16 -21.31
N VAL A 504 1.70 36.02 -20.71
CA VAL A 504 2.94 35.88 -19.94
C VAL A 504 4.06 35.39 -20.86
N GLU A 505 4.88 36.33 -21.30
CA GLU A 505 6.07 36.04 -22.11
C GLU A 505 7.34 36.28 -21.32
N ILE A 506 8.14 35.23 -21.15
CA ILE A 506 9.45 35.31 -20.51
C ILE A 506 10.46 35.64 -21.59
N VAL A 507 10.93 36.89 -21.59
CA VAL A 507 11.84 37.41 -22.60
C VAL A 507 13.27 37.34 -22.06
N GLY A 508 14.17 36.72 -22.84
CA GLY A 508 15.59 36.72 -22.54
C GLY A 508 16.14 38.15 -22.58
N ASN A 509 16.88 38.55 -21.55
CA ASN A 509 17.50 39.87 -21.45
C ASN A 509 18.83 39.78 -20.69
N SER A 510 19.56 40.89 -20.63
CA SER A 510 20.87 40.97 -19.98
C SER A 510 20.81 41.22 -18.47
N TRP A 511 19.61 41.28 -17.84
CA TRP A 511 19.47 41.69 -16.45
C TRP A 511 20.41 40.95 -15.49
N PHE A 512 20.50 39.62 -15.62
CA PHE A 512 21.35 38.82 -14.72
C PHE A 512 22.84 39.00 -15.00
N SER A 513 23.24 39.13 -16.27
CA SER A 513 24.65 39.36 -16.64
C SER A 513 25.13 40.76 -16.27
N ASP A 514 24.20 41.72 -16.17
CA ASP A 514 24.48 43.12 -15.82
C ASP A 514 24.63 43.33 -14.30
N LEU A 515 24.29 42.32 -13.48
CA LEU A 515 24.54 42.36 -12.04
C LEU A 515 26.03 42.18 -11.73
N ASP A 516 26.49 42.80 -10.64
CA ASP A 516 27.82 42.49 -10.13
C ASP A 516 27.93 41.02 -9.68
N ARG A 517 29.15 40.46 -9.75
CA ARG A 517 29.38 39.04 -9.47
C ARG A 517 28.91 38.61 -8.07
N ILE A 518 29.03 39.48 -7.07
CA ILE A 518 28.62 39.18 -5.70
C ILE A 518 27.09 39.10 -5.63
N ASP A 519 26.37 39.96 -6.35
CA ASP A 519 24.91 39.89 -6.45
C ASP A 519 24.42 38.66 -7.20
N GLN A 520 25.11 38.27 -8.28
CA GLN A 520 24.83 37.02 -8.98
C GLN A 520 25.00 35.81 -8.03
N GLU A 521 26.14 35.73 -7.34
CA GLU A 521 26.45 34.66 -6.39
C GLU A 521 25.46 34.64 -5.20
N ASN A 522 25.08 35.80 -4.66
CA ASN A 522 24.13 35.90 -3.57
C ASN A 522 22.71 35.49 -3.98
N LEU A 523 22.27 35.86 -5.19
CA LEU A 523 20.95 35.48 -5.69
C LEU A 523 20.84 33.96 -5.85
N LEU A 524 21.87 33.35 -6.44
CA LEU A 524 21.98 31.89 -6.56
C LEU A 524 22.13 31.21 -5.19
N GLY A 525 22.85 31.85 -4.27
CA GLY A 525 23.09 31.38 -2.90
C GLY A 525 21.85 31.40 -2.01
N LYS A 526 20.91 32.35 -2.19
CA LYS A 526 19.69 32.46 -1.36
C LYS A 526 18.69 31.33 -1.58
N TRP A 527 18.79 30.57 -2.67
CA TRP A 527 18.07 29.29 -2.84
C TRP A 527 18.68 28.14 -2.02
N GLY A 528 19.64 28.46 -1.15
CA GLY A 528 20.50 27.63 -0.31
C GLY A 528 19.82 26.82 0.78
N GLY A 529 18.96 25.89 0.37
CA GLY A 529 18.88 24.60 1.05
C GLY A 529 19.80 23.55 0.40
N LEU A 530 19.90 23.55 -0.92
CA LEU A 530 20.67 22.60 -1.75
C LEU A 530 20.81 23.21 -3.17
N ALA A 531 21.54 24.32 -3.28
CA ALA A 531 21.70 25.14 -4.49
C ALA A 531 22.10 24.31 -5.71
N ASP A 532 21.45 24.53 -6.85
CA ASP A 532 22.02 24.16 -8.14
C ASP A 532 22.96 25.29 -8.57
N PRO A 533 24.29 25.12 -8.45
CA PRO A 533 25.24 26.14 -8.91
C PRO A 533 25.15 26.35 -10.43
N LYS A 534 24.38 25.53 -11.14
CA LYS A 534 24.14 25.60 -12.58
C LYS A 534 22.76 26.15 -12.94
N ALA A 535 22.04 26.76 -11.99
CA ALA A 535 20.78 27.43 -12.30
C ALA A 535 21.02 28.50 -13.38
N LYS A 536 20.26 28.41 -14.46
CA LYS A 536 20.40 29.25 -15.65
C LYS A 536 19.29 30.30 -15.65
N TYR A 537 19.66 31.56 -15.74
CA TYR A 537 18.71 32.64 -16.01
C TYR A 537 18.10 32.44 -17.41
N ILE A 538 16.77 32.46 -17.50
CA ILE A 538 16.05 32.24 -18.77
C ILE A 538 15.28 33.46 -19.26
N GLY A 539 15.13 34.50 -18.43
CA GLY A 539 14.52 35.76 -18.84
C GLY A 539 13.69 36.44 -17.76
N SER A 540 12.98 37.48 -18.17
CA SER A 540 12.07 38.25 -17.33
C SER A 540 10.67 38.34 -17.89
N TRP A 541 9.71 38.59 -17.01
CA TRP A 541 8.40 39.12 -17.35
C TRP A 541 8.11 40.26 -16.36
N GLY A 542 8.01 41.50 -16.82
CA GLY A 542 7.92 42.67 -15.93
C GLY A 542 9.06 42.72 -14.88
N SER A 543 8.70 42.75 -13.59
CA SER A 543 9.66 42.73 -12.47
C SER A 543 9.98 41.31 -11.96
N TYR A 544 9.55 40.27 -12.67
CA TYR A 544 9.87 38.88 -12.33
C TYR A 544 11.13 38.44 -13.06
N ARG A 545 12.01 37.73 -12.35
CA ARG A 545 13.28 37.17 -12.83
C ARG A 545 13.22 35.66 -12.71
N VAL A 546 13.41 34.97 -13.82
CA VAL A 546 13.16 33.54 -13.92
C VAL A 546 14.44 32.78 -14.22
N PHE A 547 14.64 31.72 -13.47
CA PHE A 547 15.75 30.80 -13.60
C PHE A 547 15.22 29.38 -13.76
N THR A 548 15.93 28.55 -14.53
CA THR A 548 15.69 27.10 -14.61
C THR A 548 16.85 26.35 -13.97
N GLY A 549 16.59 25.22 -13.35
CA GLY A 549 17.59 24.45 -12.62
C GLY A 549 16.96 23.51 -11.61
N LYS A 550 17.78 23.00 -10.69
CA LYS A 550 17.31 22.17 -9.58
C LYS A 550 17.07 23.01 -8.33
N PHE A 551 15.83 23.09 -7.90
CA PHE A 551 15.43 23.86 -6.72
C PHE A 551 14.84 22.95 -5.65
N LYS A 552 15.02 23.33 -4.39
CA LYS A 552 14.39 22.65 -3.26
C LYS A 552 12.91 23.06 -3.22
N ASN A 553 12.04 22.10 -3.49
CA ASN A 553 10.61 22.32 -3.42
C ASN A 553 10.19 22.67 -1.98
N PRO A 554 9.54 23.82 -1.74
CA PRO A 554 9.24 24.29 -0.38
C PRO A 554 8.26 23.36 0.34
N PHE A 555 7.42 22.67 -0.44
CA PHE A 555 6.48 21.67 0.02
C PHE A 555 7.20 20.35 0.26
N THR A 556 7.75 19.71 -0.77
CA THR A 556 8.29 18.34 -0.64
C THR A 556 9.66 18.25 0.03
N LYS A 557 10.35 19.39 0.21
CA LYS A 557 11.74 19.51 0.66
C LYS A 557 12.76 18.79 -0.24
N ARG A 558 12.32 18.22 -1.37
CA ARG A 558 13.17 17.54 -2.36
C ARG A 558 13.73 18.55 -3.35
N VAL A 559 14.96 18.29 -3.79
CA VAL A 559 15.56 19.00 -4.91
C VAL A 559 15.10 18.34 -6.21
N ALA A 560 14.49 19.12 -7.09
CA ALA A 560 14.01 18.65 -8.38
C ALA A 560 14.14 19.77 -9.41
N ASN A 561 14.08 19.40 -10.69
CA ASN A 561 13.98 20.39 -11.76
C ASN A 561 12.74 21.27 -11.52
N GLY A 562 12.90 22.55 -11.80
CA GLY A 562 11.84 23.55 -11.65
C GLY A 562 12.35 24.93 -12.03
N PHE A 563 11.71 25.95 -11.47
CA PHE A 563 12.00 27.33 -11.74
C PHE A 563 12.26 28.12 -10.46
N GLY A 564 13.31 28.93 -10.47
CA GLY A 564 13.57 29.93 -9.44
C GLY A 564 12.96 31.25 -9.89
N VAL A 565 12.06 31.81 -9.09
CA VAL A 565 11.40 33.09 -9.39
C VAL A 565 11.79 34.10 -8.34
N ALA A 566 12.38 35.21 -8.75
CA ALA A 566 12.62 36.37 -7.90
C ALA A 566 11.78 37.56 -8.39
N PHE A 567 11.27 38.37 -7.47
CA PHE A 567 10.57 39.61 -7.80
C PHE A 567 11.42 40.81 -7.40
N THR A 568 11.80 41.65 -8.37
CA THR A 568 12.57 42.87 -8.14
C THR A 568 12.42 43.86 -9.29
N SER A 569 12.25 45.14 -8.94
CA SER A 569 12.32 46.26 -9.87
C SER A 569 13.74 46.83 -10.01
N GLN A 570 14.69 46.37 -9.18
CA GLN A 570 16.06 46.89 -9.19
C GLN A 570 16.88 46.35 -10.38
N SER A 571 17.72 47.21 -10.93
CA SER A 571 18.73 46.90 -11.96
C SER A 571 20.13 47.31 -11.49
N GLY A 572 21.16 46.63 -12.00
CA GLY A 572 22.56 46.95 -11.71
C GLY A 572 23.09 46.33 -10.41
N SER A 573 22.73 46.87 -9.25
CA SER A 573 23.26 46.41 -7.95
C SER A 573 22.20 46.38 -6.86
N PHE A 574 22.30 45.39 -5.96
CA PHE A 574 21.49 45.27 -4.76
C PHE A 574 22.11 45.96 -3.54
N VAL A 575 23.23 46.68 -3.70
CA VAL A 575 23.85 47.43 -2.59
C VAL A 575 22.93 48.54 -2.09
N TYR A 576 22.76 48.64 -0.77
CA TYR A 576 22.00 49.74 -0.18
C TYR A 576 22.70 51.08 -0.41
N PRO A 577 21.98 52.11 -0.88
CA PRO A 577 22.54 53.46 -0.95
C PRO A 577 23.06 53.90 0.43
N GLY A 578 24.35 54.20 0.53
CA GLY A 578 25.00 54.62 1.79
C GLY A 578 25.52 53.49 2.68
N GLU A 579 25.25 52.21 2.38
CA GLU A 579 25.71 51.06 3.16
C GLU A 579 26.38 50.01 2.24
N PRO A 580 27.65 50.23 1.80
CA PRO A 580 28.31 49.36 0.82
C PRO A 580 28.48 47.90 1.27
N GLY A 581 28.39 47.64 2.57
CA GLY A 581 28.42 46.28 3.14
C GLY A 581 27.08 45.57 3.20
N ARG A 582 25.96 46.24 2.89
CA ARG A 582 24.61 45.67 2.99
C ARG A 582 23.98 45.56 1.60
N ARG A 583 23.44 44.38 1.30
CA ARG A 583 22.76 44.08 0.03
C ARG A 583 21.31 43.69 0.25
N ASN A 584 20.39 44.25 -0.52
CA ASN A 584 18.96 43.94 -0.50
C ASN A 584 18.64 42.82 -1.51
N ILE A 585 19.04 41.58 -1.19
CA ILE A 585 18.79 40.45 -2.09
C ILE A 585 17.28 40.17 -2.16
N PRO A 586 16.66 40.25 -3.34
CA PRO A 586 15.22 40.13 -3.47
C PRO A 586 14.71 38.77 -2.99
N THR A 587 13.45 38.78 -2.56
CA THR A 587 12.75 37.56 -2.19
C THR A 587 12.60 36.66 -3.42
N SER A 588 12.79 35.37 -3.21
CA SER A 588 12.69 34.38 -4.28
C SER A 588 12.04 33.08 -3.79
N VAL A 589 11.41 32.38 -4.72
CA VAL A 589 10.69 31.12 -4.46
C VAL A 589 10.99 30.09 -5.54
N ALA A 590 10.88 28.81 -5.17
CA ALA A 590 10.99 27.70 -6.10
C ALA A 590 9.60 27.23 -6.54
N VAL A 591 9.34 27.33 -7.84
CA VAL A 591 8.11 26.89 -8.50
C VAL A 591 8.40 25.59 -9.24
N HIS A 592 7.58 24.57 -9.01
CA HIS A 592 7.75 23.27 -9.65
C HIS A 592 6.54 22.95 -10.53
N GLY A 593 6.81 22.50 -11.75
CA GLY A 593 5.81 22.26 -12.79
C GLY A 593 6.46 22.42 -14.16
N ASP A 594 5.63 22.52 -15.18
CA ASP A 594 6.03 22.88 -16.54
C ASP A 594 6.02 24.42 -16.74
N MET A 595 6.29 24.85 -17.98
CA MET A 595 6.30 26.27 -18.34
C MET A 595 4.92 26.93 -18.14
N LEU A 596 3.83 26.21 -18.40
CA LEU A 596 2.46 26.71 -18.17
C LEU A 596 2.23 27.01 -16.69
N THR A 597 2.63 26.08 -15.82
CA THR A 597 2.56 26.24 -14.37
C THR A 597 3.34 27.47 -13.90
N LEU A 598 4.55 27.68 -14.41
CA LEU A 598 5.34 28.87 -14.11
C LEU A 598 4.63 30.15 -14.57
N LYS A 599 4.17 30.21 -15.81
CA LYS A 599 3.51 31.40 -16.36
C LYS A 599 2.26 31.76 -15.57
N ALA A 600 1.42 30.77 -15.27
CA ALA A 600 0.24 30.95 -14.43
C ALA A 600 0.62 31.47 -13.02
N PHE A 601 1.67 30.91 -12.42
CA PHE A 601 2.18 31.38 -11.13
C PHE A 601 2.60 32.86 -11.18
N LEU A 602 3.30 33.29 -12.23
CA LEU A 602 3.69 34.69 -12.41
C LEU A 602 2.47 35.60 -12.54
N ARG A 603 1.48 35.21 -13.34
CA ARG A 603 0.22 35.95 -13.50
C ARG A 603 -0.53 36.12 -12.18
N ILE A 604 -0.74 35.03 -11.44
CA ILE A 604 -1.40 35.08 -10.13
C ILE A 604 -0.60 35.98 -9.18
N SER A 605 0.74 35.90 -9.19
CA SER A 605 1.59 36.78 -8.39
C SER A 605 1.36 38.25 -8.72
N SER A 606 1.25 38.60 -10.01
CA SER A 606 0.97 39.98 -10.43
C SER A 606 -0.40 40.50 -9.99
N MET A 607 -1.41 39.62 -9.91
CA MET A 607 -2.76 39.95 -9.42
C MET A 607 -2.84 40.08 -7.89
N ARG A 608 -1.80 39.65 -7.15
CA ARG A 608 -1.76 39.62 -5.68
C ARG A 608 -0.58 40.45 -5.16
N ASP A 609 -0.50 41.70 -5.62
CA ASP A 609 0.51 42.69 -5.19
C ASP A 609 1.96 42.20 -5.32
N ASN A 610 2.22 41.34 -6.31
CA ASN A 610 3.52 40.69 -6.54
C ASN A 610 4.02 39.84 -5.36
N ASN A 611 3.12 39.33 -4.52
CA ASN A 611 3.43 38.49 -3.37
C ASN A 611 3.73 37.02 -3.77
N ILE A 612 4.93 36.78 -4.31
CA ILE A 612 5.35 35.44 -4.76
C ILE A 612 5.36 34.39 -3.64
N ILE A 613 5.59 34.76 -2.38
CA ILE A 613 5.55 33.81 -1.25
C ILE A 613 4.10 33.44 -0.93
N GLY A 614 3.23 34.44 -0.76
CA GLY A 614 1.83 34.24 -0.44
C GLY A 614 1.12 33.41 -1.51
N VAL A 615 1.37 33.72 -2.79
CA VAL A 615 0.83 32.94 -3.90
C VAL A 615 1.32 31.50 -3.88
N LEU A 616 2.62 31.27 -3.66
CA LEU A 616 3.16 29.92 -3.61
C LEU A 616 2.45 29.07 -2.54
N TYR A 617 2.43 29.54 -1.29
CA TYR A 617 1.95 28.76 -0.15
C TYR A 617 0.42 28.66 -0.06
N ASN A 618 -0.31 29.68 -0.49
CA ASN A 618 -1.76 29.76 -0.28
C ASN A 618 -2.59 29.45 -1.53
N ILE A 619 -2.02 29.61 -2.73
CA ILE A 619 -2.77 29.50 -3.99
C ILE A 619 -2.18 28.40 -4.88
N ALA A 620 -0.93 28.52 -5.31
CA ALA A 620 -0.34 27.64 -6.31
C ALA A 620 -0.21 26.16 -5.86
N ALA A 621 -0.22 25.91 -4.55
CA ALA A 621 -0.23 24.56 -3.99
C ALA A 621 -1.59 23.84 -4.10
N ARG A 622 -2.65 24.54 -4.51
CA ARG A 622 -4.05 24.13 -4.41
C ARG A 622 -4.78 24.35 -5.74
N LYS A 623 -5.22 23.27 -6.40
CA LYS A 623 -5.87 23.34 -7.73
C LYS A 623 -7.14 24.17 -7.73
N ASP A 624 -7.98 23.97 -6.72
CA ASP A 624 -9.22 24.72 -6.50
C ASP A 624 -8.98 26.23 -6.47
N LYS A 625 -7.89 26.66 -5.80
CA LYS A 625 -7.51 28.07 -5.73
C LYS A 625 -6.97 28.62 -7.04
N VAL A 626 -6.22 27.84 -7.81
CA VAL A 626 -5.79 28.24 -9.16
C VAL A 626 -6.98 28.39 -10.10
N ILE A 627 -7.96 27.49 -10.03
CA ILE A 627 -9.22 27.58 -10.81
C ILE A 627 -10.00 28.85 -10.43
N GLU A 628 -10.09 29.16 -9.13
CA GLU A 628 -10.73 30.38 -8.62
C GLU A 628 -10.05 31.65 -9.19
N MET A 629 -8.72 31.72 -9.16
CA MET A 629 -7.97 32.84 -9.74
C MET A 629 -8.22 33.01 -11.24
N ALA A 630 -8.34 31.90 -12.00
CA ALA A 630 -8.62 31.97 -13.43
C ALA A 630 -10.04 32.50 -13.72
N LYS A 631 -10.99 32.31 -12.80
CA LYS A 631 -12.35 32.87 -12.89
C LYS A 631 -12.36 34.38 -12.59
N GLU A 632 -11.55 34.85 -11.64
CA GLU A 632 -11.41 36.28 -11.34
C GLU A 632 -11.00 37.10 -12.58
N LEU A 633 -10.15 36.55 -13.46
CA LEU A 633 -9.77 37.19 -14.73
C LEU A 633 -10.95 37.45 -15.68
N GLN A 634 -12.11 36.80 -15.54
CA GLN A 634 -13.29 37.10 -16.36
C GLN A 634 -13.95 38.42 -15.98
N GLY A 635 -13.82 38.87 -14.73
CA GLY A 635 -14.46 40.10 -14.25
C GLY A 635 -13.71 41.38 -14.63
N GLU A 636 -12.45 41.29 -15.07
CA GLU A 636 -11.62 42.46 -15.42
C GLU A 636 -11.69 42.84 -16.91
N GLN A 637 -12.42 42.09 -17.74
CA GLN A 637 -12.59 42.38 -19.18
C GLN A 637 -14.05 42.28 -19.68
N SER A 638 -15.04 42.40 -18.79
CA SER A 638 -16.46 42.57 -19.16
C SER A 638 -16.96 43.97 -18.89
#